data_AF-A6QYA0-F1
#
_entry.id   AF-A6QYA0-F1
#
_cell.length_a   1.000
_cell.length_b   1.000
_cell.length_c   1.000
_cell.angle_alpha   90.00
_cell.angle_beta   90.00
_cell.angle_gamma   90.00
#
_symmetry.space_group_name_H-M   'P 1'
#
loop_
_entity.id
_entity.type
_entity.pdbx_description
1 polymer ?
#
loop_
_entity_poly.entity_id
_entity_poly.type
_entity_poly.pdbx_seq_one_letter_code
_entity_poly.pdbx_strand_id
1 'polypeptide(L)'
;MGIPFLISLDPHTLSLPASAAGLSLTQISYFGRVFLKSCDTEQAIDFIRRFSSLLDVYIDTSAIENVGDVVEILDSGASKALVTPAQLTTLSREQTVPPSRLIISLSCVTEATELQNWIAENDEREEISVHCVDSPDVGAIVSELGDKGIVNEVYRSYEGVAAAIQATLASSEAENVVTIIPSIALSLDKDDISSAARLLVARTTPDASTGLYATVVTDERGIALGQVYSSERSISEALKTGTGVYQSRKRGLWYKGQSSGDTQELVRIDFDCDSDCLLFVVKQKGKGFCHLGTATCFGQYRGLSRLQKTLQARKKDAPPGSYTARLFKDPKLVQAKIMEEAEELCNATSPEDVAFEAADLLYFALTKCVAAGVTLEDVERNIDLKTLKVKRRQGDAKQGWAEKVGLASPKEEQKRPVEPATGVDHTGRIKMRRIVTATASWDIIKEALQRPSQKSNDTIVALVKPIIEDIQKNGDAAVLKYTHKFEKATSLTTPVIKAPFPKELMQITPETTKAIDVSFENIRKFHAAQMDDKPLHVETMPGVICSRFSRPIERVGLYVPGGTAVLPSTAMMLGVPAMVAGCKKIVLASPPRSDGSISPEIVYIAHKVGAESIVLAGGAQAIAAMAYGTESISKVDKILGPGNQFVTAAKMLVSNDTSAGVSIDMPAGPSEVLVVADKDANPAFVASDLLSQAEHGVDSQVVLIAVDINDKHLKAIEDELHAQAMALPRVDIVRGAIDHSITFVVKDIDEAIALSNRYAPEHLILQLKNAAEVLPLVQNAGSVFIGEWTPESVGDYSAGVNHSLPTYGYAKQYSGVNLASFVKHITSSNLTADGLHNVGEAVMQLASVEGLDAHRRAVSIRIDHMNHAIIIGPFLVISKPQACKSILMHYAEEMKVQDRTFIISGGSSGLGLATAVALLSQGANVSLLDLNPPPSGISPLLTNPSRTLYTRTNVTSTASLQHAIDSTVSWISSYANAPLGGVICCAGIGYGERALPRQDPSSGKVKTMSIEGFDRVIAINLRGTVDLIRLALPHLAAVEGEGGDGERGVIVVVSSVAAYEGQVGQLAYSASKGAVSGIVLPLAREVGRTAGIRVVGVAPGVFQTGMTVRPRNSPPGESGAEWLSILCGWGGQRSLQSLCWGASGMGW
;
A
#
# COMPACT_ATOMS: atom_id res chain seq x y z
N MET A 1 1.79 33.71 -16.95
CA MET A 1 1.17 34.88 -17.61
C MET A 1 0.49 34.42 -18.87
N GLY A 2 -0.61 35.07 -19.24
CA GLY A 2 -1.34 34.72 -20.45
C GLY A 2 -0.83 35.47 -21.67
N ILE A 3 -1.30 35.02 -22.83
CA ILE A 3 -1.28 35.78 -24.07
C ILE A 3 -1.86 37.21 -23.86
N PRO A 4 -1.43 38.23 -24.63
CA PRO A 4 -1.82 39.65 -24.43
C PRO A 4 -3.31 39.97 -24.63
N PHE A 5 -4.10 39.01 -25.11
CA PHE A 5 -5.49 39.21 -25.47
C PHE A 5 -6.31 37.96 -25.15
N LEU A 6 -7.61 38.15 -24.98
CA LEU A 6 -8.57 37.09 -24.74
C LEU A 6 -9.54 37.02 -25.92
N ILE A 7 -9.70 35.83 -26.51
CA ILE A 7 -10.57 35.67 -27.68
C ILE A 7 -12.00 35.50 -27.21
N SER A 8 -12.89 36.40 -27.59
CA SER A 8 -14.32 36.28 -27.27
C SER A 8 -15.10 35.47 -28.29
N LEU A 9 -15.99 34.62 -27.79
CA LEU A 9 -16.86 33.74 -28.56
C LEU A 9 -18.30 33.97 -28.14
N ASP A 10 -19.18 34.06 -29.14
CA ASP A 10 -20.63 34.09 -28.92
C ASP A 10 -21.17 32.64 -28.90
N PRO A 11 -21.76 32.18 -27.79
CA PRO A 11 -22.24 30.80 -27.66
C PRO A 11 -23.30 30.43 -28.71
N HIS A 12 -24.08 31.38 -29.22
CA HIS A 12 -25.09 31.11 -30.25
C HIS A 12 -24.49 30.74 -31.61
N THR A 13 -23.19 31.01 -31.83
CA THR A 13 -22.49 30.71 -33.08
C THR A 13 -21.98 29.26 -33.17
N LEU A 14 -22.09 28.46 -32.10
CA LEU A 14 -21.63 27.07 -32.02
C LEU A 14 -22.44 26.05 -32.85
N SER A 15 -23.66 26.43 -33.26
CA SER A 15 -24.59 25.57 -34.00
C SER A 15 -24.60 25.83 -35.51
N LEU A 16 -23.81 26.80 -36.00
CA LEU A 16 -23.75 27.17 -37.41
C LEU A 16 -22.68 26.33 -38.15
N PRO A 17 -22.96 25.84 -39.38
CA PRO A 17 -21.97 25.15 -40.19
C PRO A 17 -20.78 26.09 -40.49
N ALA A 18 -19.57 25.52 -40.50
CA ALA A 18 -18.31 26.23 -40.72
C ALA A 18 -18.26 26.94 -42.09
N SER A 19 -18.83 28.14 -42.17
CA SER A 19 -18.59 29.05 -43.27
C SER A 19 -18.48 30.50 -42.79
N ALA A 20 -17.24 30.99 -42.83
CA ALA A 20 -16.83 32.36 -43.13
C ALA A 20 -17.18 33.48 -42.14
N ALA A 21 -16.44 33.54 -41.03
CA ALA A 21 -15.69 34.72 -40.54
C ALA A 21 -15.14 34.40 -39.13
N GLY A 22 -13.82 34.27 -38.97
CA GLY A 22 -13.18 34.11 -37.66
C GLY A 22 -12.43 32.80 -37.40
N LEU A 23 -11.87 32.70 -36.20
CA LEU A 23 -11.21 31.49 -35.70
C LEU A 23 -12.21 30.41 -35.28
N SER A 24 -11.97 29.16 -35.69
CA SER A 24 -12.70 28.00 -35.18
C SER A 24 -12.32 27.67 -33.73
N LEU A 25 -13.15 26.93 -33.01
CA LEU A 25 -12.86 26.48 -31.64
C LEU A 25 -11.51 25.75 -31.50
N THR A 26 -11.16 24.88 -32.44
CA THR A 26 -9.85 24.22 -32.45
C THR A 26 -8.72 25.22 -32.58
N GLN A 27 -8.86 26.23 -33.44
CA GLN A 27 -7.86 27.29 -33.58
C GLN A 27 -7.79 28.20 -32.34
N ILE A 28 -8.92 28.47 -31.69
CA ILE A 28 -8.98 29.20 -30.41
C ILE A 28 -8.22 28.41 -29.33
N SER A 29 -8.28 27.06 -29.33
CA SER A 29 -7.55 26.24 -28.35
C SER A 29 -6.03 26.40 -28.38
N TYR A 30 -5.45 26.78 -29.53
CA TYR A 30 -4.01 27.04 -29.62
C TYR A 30 -3.54 28.24 -28.77
N PHE A 31 -4.48 29.10 -28.39
CA PHE A 31 -4.26 30.27 -27.54
C PHE A 31 -4.54 29.97 -26.06
N GLY A 32 -5.01 28.76 -25.74
CA GLY A 32 -5.20 28.26 -24.38
C GLY A 32 -6.34 28.89 -23.59
N ARG A 33 -6.94 30.01 -24.03
CA ARG A 33 -7.96 30.76 -23.28
C ARG A 33 -9.09 31.28 -24.17
N VAL A 34 -10.30 31.36 -23.62
CA VAL A 34 -11.48 31.90 -24.32
C VAL A 34 -12.36 32.71 -23.39
N PHE A 35 -12.97 33.79 -23.90
CA PHE A 35 -14.04 34.54 -23.23
C PHE A 35 -15.39 34.20 -23.83
N LEU A 36 -16.22 33.46 -23.11
CA LEU A 36 -17.58 33.18 -23.51
C LEU A 36 -18.47 34.38 -23.15
N LYS A 37 -19.11 34.97 -24.16
CA LYS A 37 -20.09 36.03 -23.96
C LYS A 37 -21.32 35.52 -23.20
N SER A 38 -22.09 36.46 -22.67
CA SER A 38 -23.21 36.16 -21.79
C SER A 38 -24.18 35.14 -22.40
N CYS A 39 -24.47 34.09 -21.62
CA CYS A 39 -25.39 33.02 -21.95
C CYS A 39 -26.08 32.51 -20.69
N ASP A 40 -27.08 31.64 -20.86
CA ASP A 40 -27.71 30.98 -19.73
C ASP A 40 -26.77 29.96 -19.06
N THR A 41 -27.12 29.61 -17.81
CA THR A 41 -26.34 28.71 -16.96
C THR A 41 -26.12 27.33 -17.58
N GLU A 42 -27.11 26.78 -18.28
CA GLU A 42 -27.02 25.43 -18.86
C GLU A 42 -26.05 25.40 -20.03
N GLN A 43 -26.13 26.41 -20.92
CA GLN A 43 -25.20 26.59 -22.03
C GLN A 43 -23.77 26.81 -21.56
N ALA A 44 -23.58 27.62 -20.51
CA ALA A 44 -22.28 27.85 -19.89
C ALA A 44 -21.66 26.54 -19.38
N ILE A 45 -22.41 25.75 -18.61
CA ILE A 45 -21.93 24.49 -18.03
C ILE A 45 -21.64 23.46 -19.11
N ASP A 46 -22.49 23.34 -20.14
CA ASP A 46 -22.27 22.44 -21.27
C ASP A 46 -21.00 22.80 -22.05
N PHE A 47 -20.76 24.10 -22.31
CA PHE A 47 -19.54 24.57 -22.95
C PHE A 47 -18.29 24.20 -22.13
N ILE A 48 -18.30 24.49 -20.83
CA ILE A 48 -17.17 24.19 -19.94
C ILE A 48 -16.90 22.69 -19.91
N ARG A 49 -17.93 21.84 -19.79
CA ARG A 49 -17.77 20.37 -19.80
C ARG A 49 -17.13 19.86 -21.09
N ARG A 50 -17.43 20.48 -22.23
CA ARG A 50 -16.90 20.08 -23.54
C ARG A 50 -15.48 20.57 -23.78
N PHE A 51 -15.12 21.76 -23.29
CA PHE A 51 -13.92 22.47 -23.75
C PHE A 51 -12.89 22.84 -22.68
N SER A 52 -13.20 22.70 -21.39
CA SER A 52 -12.25 22.97 -20.28
C SER A 52 -10.97 22.13 -20.33
N SER A 53 -10.96 21.03 -21.09
CA SER A 53 -9.76 20.23 -21.34
C SER A 53 -8.73 20.89 -22.24
N LEU A 54 -9.16 21.89 -23.02
CA LEU A 54 -8.35 22.55 -24.05
C LEU A 54 -8.20 24.05 -23.78
N LEU A 55 -9.10 24.64 -22.98
CA LEU A 55 -9.25 26.07 -22.80
C LEU A 55 -9.46 26.44 -21.34
N ASP A 56 -8.74 27.46 -20.88
CA ASP A 56 -9.16 28.25 -19.73
C ASP A 56 -10.39 29.07 -20.15
N VAL A 57 -11.54 28.74 -19.57
CA VAL A 57 -12.81 29.36 -19.94
C VAL A 57 -13.11 30.53 -19.02
N TYR A 58 -13.09 31.72 -19.58
CA TYR A 58 -13.57 32.95 -18.96
C TYR A 58 -15.00 33.16 -19.41
N ILE A 59 -15.88 33.63 -18.54
CA ILE A 59 -17.30 33.74 -18.89
C ILE A 59 -17.94 35.00 -18.35
N ASP A 60 -18.75 35.64 -19.19
CA ASP A 60 -19.61 36.75 -18.81
C ASP A 60 -20.87 36.25 -18.11
N THR A 61 -20.96 36.53 -16.81
CA THR A 61 -22.12 36.16 -15.97
C THR A 61 -22.99 37.35 -15.60
N SER A 62 -22.79 38.50 -16.25
CA SER A 62 -23.50 39.75 -15.93
C SER A 62 -25.02 39.64 -16.09
N ALA A 63 -25.51 38.81 -17.01
CA ALA A 63 -26.95 38.56 -17.20
C ALA A 63 -27.53 37.46 -16.27
N ILE A 64 -26.72 36.83 -15.42
CA ILE A 64 -27.17 35.78 -14.50
C ILE A 64 -27.63 36.41 -13.19
N GLU A 65 -28.94 36.48 -12.99
CA GLU A 65 -29.52 37.13 -11.81
C GLU A 65 -29.21 36.38 -10.50
N ASN A 66 -29.21 35.04 -10.55
CA ASN A 66 -28.93 34.21 -9.38
C ASN A 66 -27.42 34.00 -9.19
N VAL A 67 -26.88 34.63 -8.15
CA VAL A 67 -25.47 34.50 -7.77
C VAL A 67 -25.05 33.05 -7.49
N GLY A 68 -25.97 32.18 -7.05
CA GLY A 68 -25.71 30.75 -6.86
C GLY A 68 -25.34 30.01 -8.15
N ASP A 69 -25.88 30.45 -9.28
CA ASP A 69 -25.62 29.86 -10.59
C ASP A 69 -24.25 30.29 -11.12
N VAL A 70 -23.82 31.51 -10.80
CA VAL A 70 -22.44 31.99 -11.05
C VAL A 70 -21.42 31.10 -10.34
N VAL A 71 -21.70 30.70 -9.09
CA VAL A 71 -20.85 29.75 -8.35
C VAL A 71 -20.86 28.36 -9.00
N GLU A 72 -22.00 27.89 -9.50
CA GLU A 72 -22.09 26.59 -10.18
C GLU A 72 -21.31 26.56 -11.51
N ILE A 73 -21.30 27.67 -12.24
CA ILE A 73 -20.48 27.85 -13.44
C ILE A 73 -18.98 27.79 -13.10
N LEU A 74 -18.56 28.48 -12.04
CA LEU A 74 -17.17 28.42 -11.55
C LEU A 74 -16.79 27.00 -11.08
N ASP A 75 -17.68 26.31 -10.37
CA ASP A 75 -17.50 24.92 -9.91
C ASP A 75 -17.43 23.89 -11.05
N SER A 76 -18.05 24.21 -12.18
CA SER A 76 -18.03 23.38 -13.38
C SER A 76 -16.69 23.47 -14.12
N GLY A 77 -15.83 24.43 -13.79
CA GLY A 77 -14.48 24.55 -14.31
C GLY A 77 -14.15 25.87 -15.03
N ALA A 78 -14.99 26.91 -14.95
CA ALA A 78 -14.66 28.22 -15.53
C ALA A 78 -13.48 28.88 -14.80
N SER A 79 -12.43 29.27 -15.51
CA SER A 79 -11.22 29.88 -14.94
C SER A 79 -11.48 31.24 -14.30
N LYS A 80 -12.27 32.13 -14.91
CA LYS A 80 -12.74 33.38 -14.27
C LYS A 80 -14.17 33.71 -14.70
N ALA A 81 -14.94 34.34 -13.81
CA ALA A 81 -16.28 34.86 -14.12
C ALA A 81 -16.28 36.38 -14.09
N LEU A 82 -16.84 36.99 -15.13
CA LEU A 82 -17.10 38.42 -15.19
C LEU A 82 -18.45 38.73 -14.54
N VAL A 83 -18.43 39.62 -13.56
CA VAL A 83 -19.54 39.89 -12.62
C VAL A 83 -19.79 41.39 -12.50
N THR A 84 -20.99 41.77 -12.10
CA THR A 84 -21.38 43.16 -11.79
C THR A 84 -20.95 43.55 -10.37
N PRO A 85 -20.88 44.87 -10.03
CA PRO A 85 -20.58 45.32 -8.67
C PRO A 85 -21.56 44.78 -7.61
N ALA A 86 -22.83 44.63 -7.97
CA ALA A 86 -23.85 44.03 -7.10
C ALA A 86 -23.60 42.53 -6.83
N GLN A 87 -23.27 41.77 -7.89
CA GLN A 87 -22.89 40.36 -7.77
C GLN A 87 -21.61 40.19 -6.95
N LEU A 88 -20.61 41.06 -7.15
CA LEU A 88 -19.35 41.05 -6.38
C LEU A 88 -19.61 41.15 -4.87
N THR A 89 -20.46 42.09 -4.45
CA THR A 89 -20.76 42.29 -3.03
C THR A 89 -21.40 41.04 -2.42
N THR A 90 -22.31 40.40 -3.16
CA THR A 90 -23.03 39.20 -2.74
C THR A 90 -22.10 37.98 -2.70
N LEU A 91 -21.33 37.74 -3.77
CA LEU A 91 -20.31 36.69 -3.82
C LEU A 91 -19.28 36.88 -2.71
N SER A 92 -18.87 38.12 -2.45
CA SER A 92 -17.87 38.40 -1.42
C SER A 92 -18.39 38.14 0.00
N ARG A 93 -19.66 38.45 0.29
CA ARG A 93 -20.23 38.32 1.65
C ARG A 93 -20.84 36.96 1.94
N GLU A 94 -21.51 36.35 0.97
CA GLU A 94 -22.40 35.21 1.20
C GLU A 94 -21.84 33.87 0.69
N GLN A 95 -20.93 33.89 -0.29
CA GLN A 95 -20.42 32.69 -0.97
C GLN A 95 -18.91 32.84 -1.18
N THR A 96 -18.04 32.41 -0.25
CA THR A 96 -16.58 32.64 -0.31
C THR A 96 -15.90 32.18 -1.63
N VAL A 97 -15.90 33.04 -2.66
CA VAL A 97 -15.21 32.87 -3.94
C VAL A 97 -13.87 33.61 -3.89
N PRO A 98 -12.75 32.99 -4.29
CA PRO A 98 -11.47 33.67 -4.36
C PRO A 98 -11.52 34.90 -5.30
N PRO A 99 -11.06 36.10 -4.87
CA PRO A 99 -11.06 37.30 -5.70
C PRO A 99 -10.35 37.15 -7.05
N SER A 100 -9.29 36.33 -7.12
CA SER A 100 -8.56 36.03 -8.35
C SER A 100 -9.36 35.27 -9.42
N ARG A 101 -10.55 34.75 -9.08
CA ARG A 101 -11.50 34.09 -10.00
C ARG A 101 -12.58 35.03 -10.53
N LEU A 102 -12.60 36.29 -10.09
CA LEU A 102 -13.63 37.27 -10.45
C LEU A 102 -13.04 38.40 -11.30
N ILE A 103 -13.81 38.84 -12.28
CA ILE A 103 -13.53 40.03 -13.09
C ILE A 103 -14.70 40.99 -12.91
N ILE A 104 -14.48 42.16 -12.34
CA ILE A 104 -15.57 43.11 -12.09
C ILE A 104 -15.77 43.96 -13.33
N SER A 105 -16.96 43.93 -13.91
CA SER A 105 -17.30 44.81 -15.03
C SER A 105 -17.75 46.18 -14.52
N LEU A 106 -17.09 47.23 -14.98
CA LEU A 106 -17.35 48.63 -14.64
C LEU A 106 -17.92 49.36 -15.87
N SER A 107 -19.05 50.02 -15.68
CA SER A 107 -19.81 50.72 -16.72
C SER A 107 -19.83 52.24 -16.54
N CYS A 108 -19.57 52.75 -15.32
CA CYS A 108 -19.50 54.18 -15.05
C CYS A 108 -18.44 54.55 -13.99
N VAL A 109 -18.13 55.84 -13.91
CA VAL A 109 -17.14 56.42 -12.98
C VAL A 109 -17.50 56.17 -11.50
N THR A 110 -18.80 56.19 -11.19
CA THR A 110 -19.31 55.92 -9.85
C THR A 110 -18.94 54.51 -9.39
N GLU A 111 -19.17 53.48 -10.23
CA GLU A 111 -18.83 52.08 -9.91
C GLU A 111 -17.32 51.89 -9.71
N ALA A 112 -16.49 52.58 -10.51
CA ALA A 112 -15.03 52.52 -10.37
C ALA A 112 -14.54 53.12 -9.04
N THR A 113 -15.19 54.20 -8.58
CA THR A 113 -14.88 54.86 -7.30
C THR A 113 -15.40 54.04 -6.11
N GLU A 114 -16.57 53.43 -6.23
CA GLU A 114 -17.12 52.49 -5.25
C GLU A 114 -16.23 51.26 -5.07
N LEU A 115 -15.69 50.70 -6.16
CA LEU A 115 -14.72 49.62 -6.09
C LEU A 115 -13.45 50.03 -5.35
N GLN A 116 -12.92 51.22 -5.62
CA GLN A 116 -11.73 51.73 -4.94
C GLN A 116 -11.94 51.83 -3.41
N ASN A 117 -13.10 52.33 -2.98
CA ASN A 117 -13.46 52.39 -1.57
C ASN A 117 -13.68 50.99 -0.98
N TRP A 118 -14.35 50.10 -1.71
CA TRP A 118 -14.57 48.72 -1.28
C TRP A 118 -13.25 47.95 -1.06
N ILE A 119 -12.28 48.11 -1.95
CA ILE A 119 -10.95 47.49 -1.79
C ILE A 119 -10.23 48.07 -0.56
N ALA A 120 -10.32 49.39 -0.33
CA ALA A 120 -9.72 50.03 0.84
C ALA A 120 -10.34 49.58 2.18
N GLU A 121 -11.60 49.17 2.18
CA GLU A 121 -12.31 48.63 3.35
C GLU A 121 -12.14 47.09 3.52
N ASN A 122 -11.55 46.41 2.53
CA ASN A 122 -11.42 44.94 2.46
C ASN A 122 -10.01 44.54 2.02
N ASP A 123 -9.01 45.06 2.72
CA ASP A 123 -7.56 44.92 2.50
C ASP A 123 -7.05 43.47 2.55
N GLU A 124 -7.85 42.51 3.02
CA GLU A 124 -7.56 41.06 2.94
C GLU A 124 -7.88 40.43 1.57
N ARG A 125 -8.39 41.19 0.59
CA ARG A 125 -8.84 40.69 -0.73
C ARG A 125 -7.99 41.21 -1.89
N GLU A 126 -6.68 40.98 -1.81
CA GLU A 126 -5.75 41.19 -2.91
C GLU A 126 -6.11 40.26 -4.10
N GLU A 127 -5.73 40.64 -5.32
CA GLU A 127 -5.82 39.86 -6.58
C GLU A 127 -7.09 39.94 -7.47
N ILE A 128 -8.03 40.86 -7.23
CA ILE A 128 -9.21 40.99 -8.12
C ILE A 128 -8.86 41.57 -9.49
N SER A 129 -9.53 41.09 -10.54
CA SER A 129 -9.41 41.62 -11.90
C SER A 129 -10.58 42.55 -12.23
N VAL A 130 -10.36 43.50 -13.14
CA VAL A 130 -11.39 44.47 -13.56
C VAL A 130 -11.57 44.44 -15.06
N HIS A 131 -12.80 44.67 -15.52
CA HIS A 131 -13.15 44.84 -16.92
C HIS A 131 -13.77 46.21 -17.14
N CYS A 132 -13.36 46.89 -18.19
CA CYS A 132 -14.03 48.11 -18.64
C CYS A 132 -14.22 48.12 -20.16
N VAL A 133 -15.32 48.72 -20.59
CA VAL A 133 -15.52 49.13 -21.98
C VAL A 133 -14.85 50.50 -22.15
N ASP A 134 -14.17 50.72 -23.28
CA ASP A 134 -13.31 51.88 -23.58
C ASP A 134 -14.05 53.25 -23.52
N SER A 135 -14.33 53.72 -22.30
CA SER A 135 -14.85 55.04 -21.96
C SER A 135 -13.73 55.87 -21.32
N PRO A 136 -13.47 57.11 -21.78
CA PRO A 136 -12.31 57.90 -21.32
C PRO A 136 -12.25 58.08 -19.80
N ASP A 137 -13.39 58.32 -19.16
CA ASP A 137 -13.46 58.61 -17.73
C ASP A 137 -13.32 57.35 -16.86
N VAL A 138 -13.82 56.20 -17.33
CA VAL A 138 -13.70 54.90 -16.63
C VAL A 138 -12.30 54.32 -16.83
N GLY A 139 -11.74 54.46 -18.03
CA GLY A 139 -10.41 53.97 -18.38
C GLY A 139 -9.29 54.62 -17.57
N ALA A 140 -9.40 55.91 -17.25
CA ALA A 140 -8.42 56.62 -16.43
C ALA A 140 -8.32 56.05 -15.01
N ILE A 141 -9.47 55.79 -14.37
CA ILE A 141 -9.53 55.24 -13.00
C ILE A 141 -9.03 53.79 -12.97
N VAL A 142 -9.41 52.99 -13.97
CA VAL A 142 -8.96 51.59 -14.08
C VAL A 142 -7.45 51.49 -14.32
N SER A 143 -6.86 52.40 -15.13
CA SER A 143 -5.40 52.50 -15.27
C SER A 143 -4.73 52.84 -13.95
N GLU A 144 -5.26 53.81 -13.19
CA GLU A 144 -4.70 54.21 -11.90
C GLU A 144 -4.72 53.06 -10.87
N LEU A 145 -5.79 52.27 -10.84
CA LEU A 145 -5.90 51.09 -9.97
C LEU A 145 -4.86 50.03 -10.36
N GLY A 146 -4.61 49.83 -11.66
CA GLY A 146 -3.59 48.91 -12.17
C GLY A 146 -2.17 49.36 -11.85
N ASP A 147 -1.84 50.63 -12.08
CA ASP A 147 -0.50 51.20 -11.87
C ASP A 147 -0.10 51.22 -10.37
N LYS A 148 -1.08 51.36 -9.48
CA LYS A 148 -0.88 51.27 -8.02
C LYS A 148 -0.79 49.83 -7.51
N GLY A 149 -0.94 48.82 -8.39
CA GLY A 149 -0.95 47.41 -8.02
C GLY A 149 -2.16 46.98 -7.19
N ILE A 150 -3.24 47.77 -7.24
CA ILE A 150 -4.46 47.52 -6.45
C ILE A 150 -5.30 46.40 -7.08
N VAL A 151 -5.21 46.22 -8.40
CA VAL A 151 -5.89 45.16 -9.16
C VAL A 151 -4.88 44.30 -9.93
N ASN A 152 -5.20 43.01 -10.11
CA ASN A 152 -4.30 42.01 -10.68
C ASN A 152 -4.16 42.11 -12.21
N GLU A 153 -5.30 42.18 -12.90
CA GLU A 153 -5.35 42.27 -14.36
C GLU A 153 -6.51 43.17 -14.77
N VAL A 154 -6.28 43.96 -15.82
CA VAL A 154 -7.24 44.88 -16.43
C VAL A 154 -7.66 44.33 -17.79
N TYR A 155 -8.92 43.94 -17.91
CA TYR A 155 -9.53 43.47 -19.15
C TYR A 155 -10.21 44.62 -19.88
N ARG A 156 -9.92 44.82 -21.17
CA ARG A 156 -10.52 45.93 -21.95
C ARG A 156 -11.28 45.44 -23.16
N SER A 157 -12.51 45.92 -23.31
CA SER A 157 -13.32 45.78 -24.52
C SER A 157 -13.43 47.12 -25.24
N TYR A 158 -13.34 47.10 -26.57
CA TYR A 158 -13.41 48.31 -27.40
C TYR A 158 -14.68 48.27 -28.27
N GLU A 159 -15.31 49.43 -28.49
CA GLU A 159 -16.49 49.54 -29.36
C GLU A 159 -16.19 49.22 -30.84
N GLY A 160 -14.91 49.20 -31.24
CA GLY A 160 -14.47 48.89 -32.60
C GLY A 160 -13.32 47.87 -32.66
N VAL A 161 -13.43 46.91 -33.58
CA VAL A 161 -12.40 45.86 -33.83
C VAL A 161 -11.03 46.46 -34.16
N ALA A 162 -10.99 47.50 -34.99
CA ALA A 162 -9.73 48.15 -35.37
C ALA A 162 -9.04 48.82 -34.16
N ALA A 163 -9.81 49.39 -33.24
CA ALA A 163 -9.29 49.98 -32.00
C ALA A 163 -8.76 48.90 -31.05
N ALA A 164 -9.47 47.77 -30.89
CA ALA A 164 -9.01 46.64 -30.08
C ALA A 164 -7.67 46.05 -30.59
N ILE A 165 -7.54 45.90 -31.91
CA ILE A 165 -6.33 45.38 -32.55
C ILE A 165 -5.17 46.38 -32.36
N GLN A 166 -5.39 47.67 -32.62
CA GLN A 166 -4.36 48.70 -32.42
C GLN A 166 -3.93 48.80 -30.95
N ALA A 167 -4.88 48.76 -30.02
CA ALA A 167 -4.58 48.78 -28.59
C ALA A 167 -3.76 47.56 -28.16
N THR A 168 -4.08 46.37 -28.68
CA THR A 168 -3.31 45.15 -28.38
C THR A 168 -1.87 45.25 -28.89
N LEU A 169 -1.69 45.75 -30.11
CA LEU A 169 -0.37 46.00 -30.70
C LEU A 169 0.42 47.09 -29.96
N ALA A 170 -0.26 48.07 -29.36
CA ALA A 170 0.35 49.15 -28.57
C ALA A 170 0.58 48.78 -27.09
N SER A 171 -0.14 47.78 -26.57
CA SER A 171 -0.09 47.33 -25.16
C SER A 171 1.13 46.46 -24.82
N SER A 172 2.17 46.50 -25.65
CA SER A 172 3.44 45.80 -25.42
C SER A 172 4.22 46.32 -24.21
N GLU A 173 3.81 47.46 -23.62
CA GLU A 173 4.53 48.15 -22.54
C GLU A 173 3.87 48.04 -21.15
N ALA A 174 2.61 47.61 -21.04
CA ALA A 174 1.89 47.53 -19.77
C ALA A 174 1.56 46.07 -19.41
N GLU A 175 2.30 45.50 -18.45
CA GLU A 175 2.26 44.08 -18.08
C GLU A 175 0.84 43.59 -17.67
N ASN A 176 -0.03 44.48 -17.19
CA ASN A 176 -1.30 44.11 -16.54
C ASN A 176 -2.58 44.32 -17.37
N VAL A 177 -2.48 44.72 -18.65
CA VAL A 177 -3.68 44.95 -19.51
C VAL A 177 -3.89 43.79 -20.49
N VAL A 178 -5.12 43.28 -20.60
CA VAL A 178 -5.54 42.20 -21.53
C VAL A 178 -6.71 42.67 -22.38
N THR A 179 -6.54 42.69 -23.70
CA THR A 179 -7.62 43.13 -24.62
C THR A 179 -8.55 41.97 -24.96
N ILE A 180 -9.87 42.16 -24.88
CA ILE A 180 -10.86 41.18 -25.34
C ILE A 180 -11.18 41.43 -26.82
N ILE A 181 -10.91 40.44 -27.69
CA ILE A 181 -11.08 40.55 -29.15
C ILE A 181 -12.07 39.49 -29.66
N PRO A 182 -13.10 39.83 -30.44
CA PRO A 182 -14.01 38.84 -31.05
C PRO A 182 -13.29 37.84 -31.96
N SER A 183 -13.60 36.56 -31.82
CA SER A 183 -13.08 35.49 -32.70
C SER A 183 -13.32 35.76 -34.19
N ILE A 184 -14.46 36.36 -34.53
CA ILE A 184 -14.85 36.77 -35.90
C ILE A 184 -13.93 37.84 -36.51
N ALA A 185 -13.20 38.58 -35.67
CA ALA A 185 -12.27 39.62 -36.08
C ALA A 185 -10.85 39.11 -36.34
N LEU A 186 -10.57 37.84 -36.03
CA LEU A 186 -9.25 37.24 -36.09
C LEU A 186 -9.16 36.23 -37.24
N SER A 187 -7.97 36.13 -37.84
CA SER A 187 -7.66 35.18 -38.90
C SER A 187 -6.28 34.57 -38.73
N LEU A 188 -6.11 33.32 -39.17
CA LEU A 188 -4.79 32.69 -39.35
C LEU A 188 -4.32 32.75 -40.82
N ASP A 189 -5.23 32.98 -41.76
CA ASP A 189 -4.93 32.93 -43.20
C ASP A 189 -4.46 34.29 -43.74
N LYS A 190 -4.90 35.39 -43.11
CA LYS A 190 -4.58 36.76 -43.53
C LYS A 190 -3.30 37.25 -42.84
N ASP A 191 -2.47 37.96 -43.59
CA ASP A 191 -1.22 38.57 -43.10
C ASP A 191 -1.36 40.10 -42.95
N ASP A 192 -2.50 40.53 -42.42
CA ASP A 192 -2.84 41.93 -42.14
C ASP A 192 -3.02 42.15 -40.63
N ILE A 193 -3.62 43.28 -40.24
CA ILE A 193 -3.85 43.62 -38.83
C ILE A 193 -4.77 42.61 -38.09
N SER A 194 -5.54 41.78 -38.82
CA SER A 194 -6.40 40.73 -38.25
C SER A 194 -5.66 39.41 -37.95
N SER A 195 -4.36 39.35 -38.24
CA SER A 195 -3.55 38.14 -38.01
C SER A 195 -3.38 37.86 -36.52
N ALA A 196 -3.99 36.76 -36.05
CA ALA A 196 -3.88 36.34 -34.65
C ALA A 196 -2.43 35.94 -34.28
N ALA A 197 -1.66 35.47 -35.27
CA ALA A 197 -0.24 35.15 -35.09
C ALA A 197 0.60 36.41 -34.78
N ARG A 198 0.30 37.56 -35.42
CA ARG A 198 0.99 38.83 -35.18
C ARG A 198 0.64 39.41 -33.81
N LEU A 199 -0.61 39.26 -33.39
CA LEU A 199 -1.05 39.68 -32.05
C LEU A 199 -0.42 38.83 -30.95
N LEU A 200 -0.23 37.52 -31.18
CA LEU A 200 0.41 36.62 -30.22
C LEU A 200 1.85 37.04 -29.91
N VAL A 201 2.63 37.38 -30.94
CA VAL A 201 4.05 37.76 -30.80
C VAL A 201 4.26 39.23 -30.44
N ALA A 202 3.21 40.04 -30.35
CA ALA A 202 3.32 41.47 -30.04
C ALA A 202 3.95 41.75 -28.66
N ARG A 203 3.87 40.79 -27.73
CA ARG A 203 4.50 40.87 -26.40
C ARG A 203 5.80 40.08 -26.26
N THR A 204 6.25 39.41 -27.31
CA THR A 204 7.43 38.55 -27.21
C THR A 204 8.71 39.31 -27.47
N THR A 205 9.74 39.04 -26.69
CA THR A 205 11.07 39.60 -26.90
C THR A 205 11.91 38.62 -27.72
N PRO A 206 12.22 38.90 -29.01
CA PRO A 206 13.12 38.06 -29.77
C PRO A 206 14.56 38.24 -29.29
N ASP A 207 15.39 37.21 -29.47
CA ASP A 207 16.82 37.31 -29.22
C ASP A 207 17.43 38.42 -30.08
N ALA A 208 18.07 39.40 -29.43
CA ALA A 208 18.57 40.62 -30.07
C ALA A 208 19.64 40.34 -31.16
N SER A 209 20.32 39.19 -31.11
CA SER A 209 21.38 38.84 -32.06
C SER A 209 20.86 38.10 -33.29
N THR A 210 19.74 37.38 -33.17
CA THR A 210 19.21 36.50 -34.22
C THR A 210 17.83 36.88 -34.74
N GLY A 211 17.07 37.69 -33.99
CA GLY A 211 15.66 37.99 -34.29
C GLY A 211 14.74 36.77 -34.17
N LEU A 212 15.20 35.70 -33.52
CA LEU A 212 14.43 34.47 -33.30
C LEU A 212 13.96 34.39 -31.86
N TYR A 213 12.82 33.75 -31.66
CA TYR A 213 12.28 33.49 -30.35
C TYR A 213 12.84 32.16 -29.83
N ALA A 214 13.36 32.15 -28.60
CA ALA A 214 13.65 30.90 -27.92
C ALA A 214 12.33 30.14 -27.74
N THR A 215 12.35 28.82 -27.92
CA THR A 215 11.14 28.01 -27.79
C THR A 215 11.44 26.70 -27.08
N VAL A 216 10.81 26.49 -25.94
CA VAL A 216 10.77 25.20 -25.27
C VAL A 216 9.57 24.44 -25.79
N VAL A 217 9.78 23.20 -26.20
CA VAL A 217 8.70 22.29 -26.60
C VAL A 217 8.45 21.32 -25.46
N THR A 218 7.20 21.23 -25.00
CA THR A 218 6.77 20.30 -23.96
C THR A 218 5.69 19.36 -24.46
N ASP A 219 5.54 18.22 -23.77
CA ASP A 219 4.30 17.45 -23.87
C ASP A 219 3.17 18.11 -23.07
N GLU A 220 1.99 17.52 -23.13
CA GLU A 220 0.79 17.98 -22.42
C GLU A 220 0.95 18.05 -20.89
N ARG A 221 1.97 17.39 -20.32
CA ARG A 221 2.27 17.38 -18.88
C ARG A 221 3.38 18.37 -18.50
N GLY A 222 3.86 19.17 -19.46
CA GLY A 222 4.95 20.12 -19.24
C GLY A 222 6.35 19.49 -19.26
N ILE A 223 6.51 18.23 -19.68
CA ILE A 223 7.84 17.63 -19.79
C ILE A 223 8.55 18.18 -21.02
N ALA A 224 9.70 18.83 -20.81
CA ALA A 224 10.52 19.37 -21.88
C ALA A 224 10.98 18.27 -22.84
N LEU A 225 10.46 18.32 -24.06
CA LEU A 225 10.82 17.46 -25.18
C LEU A 225 12.11 17.96 -25.84
N GLY A 226 12.30 19.26 -25.93
CA GLY A 226 13.51 19.88 -26.46
C GLY A 226 13.43 21.39 -26.55
N GLN A 227 14.55 22.01 -26.90
CA GLN A 227 14.65 23.45 -27.19
C GLN A 227 14.82 23.65 -28.69
N VAL A 228 14.05 24.57 -29.25
CA VAL A 228 14.06 24.99 -30.66
C VAL A 228 14.02 26.51 -30.74
N TYR A 229 14.06 27.03 -31.96
CA TYR A 229 13.86 28.45 -32.23
C TYR A 229 12.60 28.62 -33.07
N SER A 230 11.92 29.75 -32.91
CA SER A 230 10.76 30.12 -33.71
C SER A 230 10.98 31.48 -34.38
N SER A 231 10.30 31.70 -35.50
CA SER A 231 10.15 32.99 -36.17
C SER A 231 8.67 33.31 -36.29
N GLU A 232 8.30 34.56 -36.57
CA GLU A 232 6.88 34.92 -36.81
C GLU A 232 6.25 34.01 -37.88
N ARG A 233 7.02 33.69 -38.93
CA ARG A 233 6.59 32.79 -39.99
C ARG A 233 6.37 31.37 -39.50
N SER A 234 7.24 30.83 -38.63
CA SER A 234 7.04 29.46 -38.12
C SER A 234 5.87 29.38 -37.15
N ILE A 235 5.63 30.41 -36.35
CA ILE A 235 4.49 30.51 -35.43
C ILE A 235 3.17 30.58 -36.22
N SER A 236 3.11 31.44 -37.24
CA SER A 236 1.95 31.52 -38.13
C SER A 236 1.67 30.18 -38.80
N GLU A 237 2.70 29.50 -39.31
CA GLU A 237 2.55 28.20 -39.94
C GLU A 237 2.12 27.10 -38.95
N ALA A 238 2.65 27.11 -37.72
CA ALA A 238 2.25 26.18 -36.67
C ALA A 238 0.78 26.33 -36.30
N LEU A 239 0.29 27.57 -36.15
CA LEU A 239 -1.11 27.87 -35.87
C LEU A 239 -2.03 27.46 -37.04
N LYS A 240 -1.63 27.71 -38.29
CA LYS A 240 -2.40 27.31 -39.48
C LYS A 240 -2.52 25.80 -39.62
N THR A 241 -1.41 25.09 -39.44
CA THR A 241 -1.34 23.64 -39.67
C THR A 241 -1.80 22.83 -38.45
N GLY A 242 -1.78 23.40 -37.25
CA GLY A 242 -1.99 22.67 -36.01
C GLY A 242 -0.86 21.68 -35.71
N THR A 243 0.37 21.95 -36.16
CA THR A 243 1.53 21.06 -36.00
C THR A 243 2.75 21.78 -35.45
N GLY A 244 3.73 21.02 -34.96
CA GLY A 244 5.01 21.56 -34.51
C GLY A 244 5.86 22.06 -35.69
N VAL A 245 5.77 23.35 -35.99
CA VAL A 245 6.58 24.04 -37.00
C VAL A 245 7.51 25.05 -36.34
N TYR A 246 8.80 24.93 -36.62
CA TYR A 246 9.86 25.70 -35.96
C TYR A 246 10.78 26.37 -36.98
N GLN A 247 11.67 27.24 -36.51
CA GLN A 247 12.72 27.86 -37.31
C GLN A 247 14.05 27.12 -37.15
N SER A 248 14.51 26.48 -38.22
CA SER A 248 15.88 25.99 -38.31
C SER A 248 16.82 27.13 -38.68
N ARG A 249 17.86 27.37 -37.86
CA ARG A 249 18.93 28.33 -38.15
C ARG A 249 19.71 28.05 -39.44
N LYS A 250 19.58 26.83 -40.02
CA LYS A 250 20.27 26.43 -41.26
C LYS A 250 19.34 26.20 -42.44
N ARG A 251 18.06 25.85 -42.22
CA ARG A 251 17.17 25.30 -43.26
C ARG A 251 15.85 26.05 -43.44
N GLY A 252 15.62 27.15 -42.70
CA GLY A 252 14.33 27.84 -42.76
C GLY A 252 13.27 27.14 -41.91
N LEU A 253 12.01 27.13 -42.38
CA LEU A 253 10.91 26.44 -41.69
C LEU A 253 11.18 24.94 -41.55
N TRP A 254 10.92 24.42 -40.36
CA TRP A 254 11.15 23.03 -39.99
C TRP A 254 9.87 22.42 -39.43
N TYR A 255 9.25 21.55 -40.23
CA TYR A 255 8.12 20.73 -39.81
C TYR A 255 8.63 19.48 -39.08
N LYS A 256 8.37 19.40 -37.77
CA LYS A 256 8.92 18.32 -36.95
C LYS A 256 8.36 16.96 -37.37
N GLY A 257 9.26 16.01 -37.64
CA GLY A 257 8.91 14.63 -37.92
C GLY A 257 8.33 14.35 -39.30
N GLN A 258 8.25 15.36 -40.19
CA GLN A 258 7.67 15.20 -41.53
C GLN A 258 8.36 14.11 -42.35
N SER A 259 9.68 13.91 -42.16
CA SER A 259 10.46 12.88 -42.84
C SER A 259 10.65 11.59 -42.03
N SER A 260 10.62 11.65 -40.69
CA SER A 260 10.85 10.47 -39.83
C SER A 260 9.57 9.75 -39.39
N GLY A 261 8.42 10.41 -39.52
CA GLY A 261 7.14 9.96 -38.97
C GLY A 261 6.90 10.36 -37.51
N ASP A 262 7.87 10.98 -36.83
CA ASP A 262 7.76 11.43 -35.44
C ASP A 262 7.14 12.83 -35.34
N THR A 263 5.91 12.94 -35.86
CA THR A 263 5.18 14.19 -36.03
C THR A 263 4.62 14.74 -34.72
N GLN A 264 4.13 15.98 -34.76
CA GLN A 264 3.57 16.67 -33.60
C GLN A 264 2.24 17.30 -33.97
N GLU A 265 1.30 17.24 -33.05
CA GLU A 265 0.05 18.01 -33.08
C GLU A 265 0.17 19.12 -32.04
N LEU A 266 -0.08 20.36 -32.47
CA LEU A 266 -0.01 21.53 -31.61
C LEU A 266 -1.24 21.55 -30.69
N VAL A 267 -1.01 21.73 -29.39
CA VAL A 267 -2.08 21.88 -28.40
C VAL A 267 -2.27 23.36 -28.08
N ARG A 268 -1.20 24.05 -27.67
CA ARG A 268 -1.21 25.50 -27.45
C ARG A 268 0.19 26.11 -27.43
N ILE A 269 0.24 27.44 -27.50
CA ILE A 269 1.46 28.24 -27.36
C ILE A 269 1.28 29.16 -26.14
N ASP A 270 2.20 29.06 -25.20
CA ASP A 270 2.29 29.88 -23.99
C ASP A 270 3.63 30.64 -23.96
N PHE A 271 3.84 31.43 -22.90
CA PHE A 271 5.06 32.20 -22.64
C PHE A 271 5.56 31.99 -21.21
N ASP A 272 6.83 32.26 -20.97
CA ASP A 272 7.36 32.42 -19.61
C ASP A 272 7.00 33.79 -19.00
N CYS A 273 7.55 34.10 -17.83
CA CYS A 273 7.11 35.23 -17.02
C CYS A 273 7.56 36.61 -17.54
N ASP A 274 8.60 36.68 -18.35
CA ASP A 274 9.09 37.92 -18.98
C ASP A 274 8.89 37.91 -20.50
N SER A 275 8.21 36.88 -21.03
CA SER A 275 7.83 36.75 -22.44
C SER A 275 9.04 36.73 -23.40
N ASP A 276 10.20 36.28 -22.94
CA ASP A 276 11.40 36.10 -23.78
C ASP A 276 11.53 34.67 -24.34
N CYS A 277 10.71 33.73 -23.83
CA CYS A 277 10.67 32.34 -24.27
C CYS A 277 9.24 31.85 -24.58
N LEU A 278 9.09 31.23 -25.75
CA LEU A 278 7.85 30.53 -26.13
C LEU A 278 7.80 29.14 -25.51
N LEU A 279 6.61 28.71 -25.11
CA LEU A 279 6.32 27.35 -24.68
C LEU A 279 5.32 26.70 -25.63
N PHE A 280 5.80 25.76 -26.46
CA PHE A 280 4.94 24.98 -27.35
C PHE A 280 4.52 23.69 -26.67
N VAL A 281 3.24 23.57 -26.34
CA VAL A 281 2.65 22.33 -25.81
C VAL A 281 2.19 21.48 -27.00
N VAL A 282 2.70 20.26 -27.11
CA VAL A 282 2.40 19.38 -28.26
C VAL A 282 2.09 17.94 -27.86
N LYS A 283 1.27 17.27 -28.68
CA LYS A 283 1.15 15.81 -28.67
C LYS A 283 2.20 15.20 -29.59
N GLN A 284 3.24 14.62 -29.00
CA GLN A 284 4.30 13.94 -29.76
C GLN A 284 3.81 12.56 -30.25
N LYS A 285 3.84 12.36 -31.57
CA LYS A 285 3.56 11.07 -32.24
C LYS A 285 4.87 10.41 -32.65
N GLY A 286 4.86 9.08 -32.79
CA GLY A 286 6.05 8.30 -33.15
C GLY A 286 6.97 7.96 -31.97
N LYS A 287 8.26 7.75 -32.25
CA LYS A 287 9.29 7.25 -31.32
C LYS A 287 9.76 8.28 -30.30
N GLY A 288 9.71 9.57 -30.65
CA GLY A 288 10.10 10.64 -29.73
C GLY A 288 10.46 11.95 -30.42
N PHE A 289 10.79 12.96 -29.62
CA PHE A 289 11.20 14.26 -30.11
C PHE A 289 12.61 14.24 -30.72
N CYS A 290 13.54 13.54 -30.08
CA CYS A 290 14.96 13.60 -30.45
C CYS A 290 15.25 12.78 -31.71
N HIS A 291 16.14 13.31 -32.56
CA HIS A 291 16.64 12.61 -33.75
C HIS A 291 17.42 11.33 -33.45
N LEU A 292 17.88 11.13 -32.20
CA LEU A 292 18.50 9.89 -31.73
C LEU A 292 17.48 8.80 -31.37
N GLY A 293 16.19 9.04 -31.57
CA GLY A 293 15.11 8.10 -31.24
C GLY A 293 14.78 8.03 -29.75
N THR A 294 15.20 9.03 -28.96
CA THR A 294 14.80 9.17 -27.55
C THR A 294 13.55 10.04 -27.43
N ALA A 295 12.78 9.80 -26.35
CA ALA A 295 11.55 10.53 -26.05
C ALA A 295 11.76 12.06 -26.07
N THR A 296 12.85 12.54 -25.44
CA THR A 296 13.22 13.95 -25.39
C THR A 296 14.69 14.13 -25.81
N CYS A 297 15.10 15.37 -26.10
CA CYS A 297 16.50 15.75 -26.28
C CYS A 297 17.34 15.54 -25.02
N PHE A 298 16.70 15.45 -23.85
CA PHE A 298 17.33 15.32 -22.54
C PHE A 298 17.32 13.88 -22.01
N GLY A 299 16.83 12.92 -22.81
CA GLY A 299 16.86 11.50 -22.52
C GLY A 299 15.50 10.82 -22.62
N GLN A 300 15.30 9.82 -21.77
CA GLN A 300 14.03 9.08 -21.66
C GLN A 300 13.10 9.75 -20.64
N TYR A 301 11.80 9.49 -20.78
CA TYR A 301 10.84 9.79 -19.72
C TYR A 301 11.28 9.15 -18.39
N ARG A 302 10.88 9.76 -17.27
CA ARG A 302 11.10 9.26 -15.90
C ARG A 302 9.78 9.23 -15.12
N GLY A 303 9.78 8.57 -13.96
CA GLY A 303 8.62 8.48 -13.07
C GLY A 303 7.34 7.99 -13.77
N LEU A 304 6.22 8.64 -13.47
CA LEU A 304 4.90 8.28 -14.00
C LEU A 304 4.81 8.37 -15.53
N SER A 305 5.47 9.34 -16.18
CA SER A 305 5.49 9.42 -17.66
C SER A 305 6.09 8.15 -18.27
N ARG A 306 7.21 7.67 -17.69
CA ARG A 306 7.87 6.45 -18.15
C ARG A 306 6.99 5.22 -17.91
N LEU A 307 6.34 5.18 -16.75
CA LEU A 307 5.47 4.08 -16.38
C LEU A 307 4.26 3.99 -17.32
N GLN A 308 3.59 5.10 -17.62
CA GLN A 308 2.49 5.16 -18.61
C GLN A 308 2.94 4.59 -19.96
N LYS A 309 4.06 5.06 -20.51
CA LYS A 309 4.57 4.57 -21.80
C LYS A 309 4.93 3.09 -21.75
N THR A 310 5.48 2.62 -20.62
CA THR A 310 5.82 1.21 -20.40
C THR A 310 4.58 0.33 -20.36
N LEU A 311 3.53 0.76 -19.66
CA LEU A 311 2.25 0.05 -19.58
C LEU A 311 1.51 0.04 -20.92
N GLN A 312 1.55 1.14 -21.69
CA GLN A 312 0.99 1.21 -23.03
C GLN A 312 1.70 0.24 -23.99
N ALA A 313 3.03 0.17 -23.94
CA ALA A 313 3.81 -0.80 -24.71
C ALA A 313 3.49 -2.24 -24.28
N ARG A 314 3.46 -2.51 -22.97
CA ARG A 314 3.11 -3.83 -22.41
C ARG A 314 1.68 -4.27 -22.77
N LYS A 315 0.70 -3.36 -22.80
CA LYS A 315 -0.66 -3.67 -23.24
C LYS A 315 -0.69 -4.19 -24.68
N LYS A 316 0.18 -3.66 -25.54
CA LYS A 316 0.29 -4.05 -26.95
C LYS A 316 1.07 -5.36 -27.14
N ASP A 317 2.18 -5.51 -26.42
CA ASP A 317 3.20 -6.53 -26.72
C ASP A 317 3.32 -7.65 -25.67
N ALA A 318 2.48 -7.67 -24.62
CA ALA A 318 2.56 -8.69 -23.56
C ALA A 318 2.27 -10.10 -24.12
N PRO A 319 3.13 -11.10 -23.84
CA PRO A 319 2.92 -12.48 -24.27
C PRO A 319 1.56 -13.03 -23.79
N PRO A 320 0.83 -13.79 -24.62
CA PRO A 320 -0.41 -14.44 -24.23
C PRO A 320 -0.22 -15.29 -22.96
N GLY A 321 -1.08 -15.12 -21.95
CA GLY A 321 -1.04 -15.86 -20.69
C GLY A 321 -0.11 -15.29 -19.61
N SER A 322 0.75 -14.31 -19.93
CA SER A 322 1.61 -13.65 -18.94
C SER A 322 0.81 -12.89 -17.88
N TYR A 323 1.39 -12.70 -16.69
CA TYR A 323 0.80 -11.92 -15.60
C TYR A 323 0.39 -10.51 -16.08
N THR A 324 1.27 -9.84 -16.84
CA THR A 324 0.98 -8.53 -17.44
C THR A 324 -0.21 -8.58 -18.40
N ALA A 325 -0.33 -9.62 -19.24
CA ALA A 325 -1.50 -9.78 -20.11
C ALA A 325 -2.80 -10.01 -19.32
N ARG A 326 -2.72 -10.73 -18.19
CA ARG A 326 -3.86 -10.94 -17.28
C ARG A 326 -4.31 -9.65 -16.61
N LEU A 327 -3.37 -8.82 -16.14
CA LEU A 327 -3.70 -7.51 -15.53
C LEU A 327 -4.53 -6.61 -16.47
N PHE A 328 -4.27 -6.64 -17.78
CA PHE A 328 -5.04 -5.86 -18.75
C PHE A 328 -6.36 -6.53 -19.19
N LYS A 329 -6.52 -7.84 -18.99
CA LYS A 329 -7.68 -8.64 -19.47
C LYS A 329 -8.67 -9.03 -18.39
N ASP A 330 -8.25 -9.06 -17.12
CA ASP A 330 -9.08 -9.45 -15.98
C ASP A 330 -9.32 -8.24 -15.06
N PRO A 331 -10.49 -7.58 -15.19
CA PRO A 331 -10.85 -6.43 -14.36
C PRO A 331 -10.91 -6.75 -12.86
N LYS A 332 -11.22 -8.00 -12.49
CA LYS A 332 -11.30 -8.41 -11.08
C LYS A 332 -9.91 -8.56 -10.48
N LEU A 333 -8.95 -9.08 -11.25
CA LEU A 333 -7.56 -9.20 -10.81
C LEU A 333 -6.93 -7.82 -10.57
N VAL A 334 -7.04 -6.90 -11.53
CA VAL A 334 -6.49 -5.54 -11.34
C VAL A 334 -7.23 -4.80 -10.22
N GLN A 335 -8.53 -5.04 -10.03
CA GLN A 335 -9.27 -4.49 -8.90
C GLN A 335 -8.76 -5.05 -7.57
N ALA A 336 -8.57 -6.37 -7.45
CA ALA A 336 -8.06 -6.99 -6.23
C ALA A 336 -6.67 -6.43 -5.87
N LYS A 337 -5.75 -6.35 -6.85
CA LYS A 337 -4.43 -5.75 -6.66
C LYS A 337 -4.50 -4.29 -6.22
N ILE A 338 -5.35 -3.46 -6.83
CA ILE A 338 -5.52 -2.06 -6.38
C ILE A 338 -5.98 -1.98 -4.92
N MET A 339 -6.89 -2.87 -4.49
CA MET A 339 -7.38 -2.86 -3.11
C MET A 339 -6.32 -3.37 -2.12
N GLU A 340 -5.54 -4.39 -2.51
CA GLU A 340 -4.41 -4.93 -1.76
C GLU A 340 -3.35 -3.86 -1.52
N GLU A 341 -2.82 -3.23 -2.57
CA GLU A 341 -1.78 -2.20 -2.39
C GLU A 341 -2.31 -0.94 -1.67
N ALA A 342 -3.61 -0.63 -1.82
CA ALA A 342 -4.22 0.48 -1.10
C ALA A 342 -4.31 0.20 0.41
N GLU A 343 -4.57 -1.05 0.78
CA GLU A 343 -4.57 -1.51 2.18
C GLU A 343 -3.13 -1.54 2.73
N GLU A 344 -2.17 -2.05 1.97
CA GLU A 344 -0.75 -2.06 2.34
C GLU A 344 -0.21 -0.64 2.54
N LEU A 345 -0.52 0.31 1.63
CA LEU A 345 -0.18 1.72 1.81
C LEU A 345 -0.81 2.33 3.08
N CYS A 346 -2.04 1.94 3.41
CA CYS A 346 -2.71 2.42 4.62
C CYS A 346 -2.11 1.82 5.91
N ASN A 347 -1.50 0.64 5.82
CA ASN A 347 -0.87 -0.07 6.93
C ASN A 347 0.63 0.26 7.07
N ALA A 348 1.24 0.83 6.04
CA ALA A 348 2.64 1.25 6.06
C ALA A 348 2.88 2.36 7.08
N THR A 349 3.93 2.19 7.91
CA THR A 349 4.24 3.10 9.03
C THR A 349 5.61 3.76 8.89
N SER A 350 6.56 3.15 8.18
CA SER A 350 7.86 3.74 7.89
C SER A 350 7.81 4.60 6.61
N PRO A 351 8.64 5.65 6.49
CA PRO A 351 8.73 6.44 5.26
C PRO A 351 9.08 5.60 4.02
N GLU A 352 9.89 4.56 4.19
CA GLU A 352 10.33 3.66 3.12
C GLU A 352 9.17 2.78 2.64
N ASP A 353 8.42 2.17 3.58
CA ASP A 353 7.26 1.34 3.24
C ASP A 353 6.15 2.19 2.60
N VAL A 354 5.87 3.38 3.15
CA VAL A 354 4.87 4.30 2.57
C VAL A 354 5.25 4.67 1.13
N ALA A 355 6.53 4.91 0.85
CA ALA A 355 6.99 5.22 -0.50
C ALA A 355 6.89 3.99 -1.43
N PHE A 356 7.18 2.80 -0.92
CA PHE A 356 7.10 1.55 -1.67
C PHE A 356 5.65 1.20 -2.03
N GLU A 357 4.77 1.11 -1.02
CA GLU A 357 3.36 0.76 -1.23
C GLU A 357 2.62 1.82 -2.05
N ALA A 358 2.99 3.10 -1.91
CA ALA A 358 2.44 4.16 -2.78
C ALA A 358 2.85 3.97 -4.23
N ALA A 359 4.07 3.52 -4.50
CA ALA A 359 4.53 3.25 -5.86
C ALA A 359 3.77 2.08 -6.49
N ASP A 360 3.50 1.01 -5.73
CA ASP A 360 2.75 -0.15 -6.23
C ASP A 360 1.26 0.17 -6.41
N LEU A 361 0.64 0.94 -5.51
CA LEU A 361 -0.71 1.46 -5.72
C LEU A 361 -0.79 2.30 -7.00
N LEU A 362 0.16 3.21 -7.22
CA LEU A 362 0.23 4.01 -8.45
C LEU A 362 0.44 3.15 -9.70
N TYR A 363 1.18 2.04 -9.59
CA TYR A 363 1.39 1.08 -10.67
C TYR A 363 0.08 0.42 -11.12
N PHE A 364 -0.68 -0.17 -10.20
CA PHE A 364 -1.93 -0.86 -10.55
C PHE A 364 -3.05 0.12 -10.91
N ALA A 365 -3.12 1.28 -10.26
CA ALA A 365 -4.06 2.34 -10.63
C ALA A 365 -3.80 2.80 -12.08
N LEU A 366 -2.54 3.06 -12.45
CA LEU A 366 -2.20 3.46 -13.82
C LEU A 366 -2.38 2.32 -14.82
N THR A 367 -2.18 1.06 -14.40
CA THR A 367 -2.51 -0.13 -15.22
C THR A 367 -3.99 -0.17 -15.56
N LYS A 368 -4.88 0.12 -14.60
CA LYS A 368 -6.34 0.22 -14.84
C LYS A 368 -6.69 1.39 -15.77
N CYS A 369 -6.05 2.55 -15.60
CA CYS A 369 -6.24 3.70 -16.51
C CYS A 369 -5.86 3.31 -17.95
N VAL A 370 -4.67 2.76 -18.15
CA VAL A 370 -4.19 2.34 -19.47
C VAL A 370 -5.05 1.21 -20.06
N ALA A 371 -5.57 0.30 -19.23
CA ALA A 371 -6.54 -0.71 -19.65
C ALA A 371 -7.82 -0.05 -20.23
N ALA A 372 -8.33 0.97 -19.55
CA ALA A 372 -9.52 1.74 -19.94
C ALA A 372 -9.28 2.78 -21.04
N GLY A 373 -8.03 2.99 -21.47
CA GLY A 373 -7.69 4.02 -22.47
C GLY A 373 -7.58 5.44 -21.90
N VAL A 374 -7.50 5.57 -20.57
CA VAL A 374 -7.31 6.84 -19.85
C VAL A 374 -5.82 7.11 -19.68
N THR A 375 -5.38 8.35 -19.94
CA THR A 375 -3.98 8.74 -19.79
C THR A 375 -3.74 9.58 -18.52
N LEU A 376 -2.48 9.79 -18.13
CA LEU A 376 -2.08 10.66 -17.03
C LEU A 376 -2.52 12.10 -17.25
N GLU A 377 -2.49 12.55 -18.51
CA GLU A 377 -3.00 13.85 -18.92
C GLU A 377 -4.49 13.99 -18.58
N ASP A 378 -5.29 12.94 -18.78
CA ASP A 378 -6.71 12.94 -18.40
C ASP A 378 -6.92 12.92 -16.87
N VAL A 379 -6.03 12.24 -16.14
CA VAL A 379 -6.06 12.18 -14.67
C VAL A 379 -5.68 13.53 -14.05
N GLU A 380 -4.59 14.15 -14.51
CA GLU A 380 -4.13 15.47 -14.07
C GLU A 380 -5.18 16.53 -14.36
N ARG A 381 -5.81 16.50 -15.54
CA ARG A 381 -6.93 17.38 -15.85
C ARG A 381 -8.10 17.25 -14.87
N ASN A 382 -8.45 16.01 -14.48
CA ASN A 382 -9.48 15.80 -13.46
C ASN A 382 -9.05 16.25 -12.06
N ILE A 383 -7.75 16.31 -11.78
CA ILE A 383 -7.21 16.89 -10.55
C ILE A 383 -7.30 18.41 -10.60
N ASP A 384 -6.87 19.04 -11.70
CA ASP A 384 -6.95 20.49 -11.91
C ASP A 384 -8.39 20.99 -11.84
N LEU A 385 -9.35 20.31 -12.47
CA LEU A 385 -10.78 20.67 -12.34
C LEU A 385 -11.30 20.57 -10.90
N LYS A 386 -10.72 19.70 -10.05
CA LYS A 386 -11.09 19.62 -8.63
C LYS A 386 -10.50 20.77 -7.82
N THR A 387 -9.34 21.31 -8.19
CA THR A 387 -8.75 22.48 -7.52
C THR A 387 -9.51 23.76 -7.84
N LEU A 388 -10.20 23.80 -8.99
CA LEU A 388 -11.01 24.94 -9.41
C LEU A 388 -12.38 25.04 -8.70
N LYS A 389 -12.77 24.08 -7.86
CA LYS A 389 -14.05 24.09 -7.15
C LYS A 389 -14.08 25.15 -6.05
N VAL A 390 -15.07 26.04 -6.13
CA VAL A 390 -15.41 27.07 -5.16
C VAL A 390 -16.16 26.44 -3.97
N LYS A 391 -17.16 25.57 -4.23
CA LYS A 391 -17.85 24.85 -3.16
C LYS A 391 -16.96 23.74 -2.64
N ARG A 392 -16.39 23.94 -1.45
CA ARG A 392 -15.70 22.88 -0.72
C ARG A 392 -16.74 21.89 -0.23
N ARG A 393 -16.64 20.64 -0.71
CA ARG A 393 -17.38 19.53 -0.11
C ARG A 393 -16.86 19.33 1.30
N GLN A 394 -17.76 19.14 2.26
CA GLN A 394 -17.39 18.59 3.56
C GLN A 394 -16.65 17.28 3.26
N GLY A 395 -15.35 17.24 3.58
CA GLY A 395 -14.41 16.19 3.13
C GLY A 395 -14.63 14.84 3.79
N ASP A 396 -15.88 14.51 4.13
CA ASP A 396 -16.26 13.26 4.74
C ASP A 396 -16.02 12.15 3.72
N ALA A 397 -15.22 11.16 4.10
CA ALA A 397 -15.20 9.92 3.35
C ALA A 397 -16.65 9.39 3.22
N LYS A 398 -17.00 8.78 2.09
CA LYS A 398 -18.35 8.20 1.90
C LYS A 398 -18.68 7.35 3.13
N GLN A 399 -19.91 7.42 3.66
CA GLN A 399 -20.26 6.86 4.98
C GLN A 399 -19.68 5.46 5.25
N GLY A 400 -19.77 4.53 4.29
CA GLY A 400 -19.21 3.17 4.43
C GLY A 400 -17.68 3.04 4.44
N TRP A 401 -16.93 4.14 4.26
CA TRP A 401 -15.46 4.23 4.37
C TRP A 401 -15.05 5.18 5.50
N ALA A 402 -15.77 6.30 5.72
CA ALA A 402 -15.54 7.17 6.89
C ALA A 402 -15.79 6.44 8.21
N GLU A 403 -16.78 5.54 8.25
CA GLU A 403 -17.06 4.70 9.40
C GLU A 403 -15.93 3.67 9.61
N LYS A 404 -15.42 3.06 8.53
CA LYS A 404 -14.34 2.04 8.57
C LYS A 404 -12.99 2.53 9.11
N VAL A 405 -12.64 3.80 8.88
CA VAL A 405 -11.37 4.40 9.35
C VAL A 405 -11.56 5.46 10.46
N GLY A 406 -12.78 5.61 11.00
CA GLY A 406 -13.02 6.41 12.20
C GLY A 406 -12.95 7.94 12.01
N LEU A 407 -13.24 8.44 10.80
CA LEU A 407 -13.13 9.88 10.44
C LEU A 407 -14.46 10.63 10.44
N ALA A 408 -15.58 10.03 10.85
CA ALA A 408 -16.88 10.71 10.87
C ALA A 408 -16.96 11.73 12.01
N SER A 409 -17.26 12.99 11.68
CA SER A 409 -17.55 14.05 12.66
C SER A 409 -18.82 13.72 13.48
N PRO A 410 -18.89 14.09 14.77
CA PRO A 410 -20.05 13.83 15.60
C PRO A 410 -21.24 14.63 15.06
N LYS A 411 -22.30 13.95 14.63
CA LYS A 411 -23.57 14.64 14.40
C LYS A 411 -24.07 15.14 15.75
N GLU A 412 -24.25 16.45 15.85
CA GLU A 412 -25.05 17.05 16.91
C GLU A 412 -26.38 16.32 17.00
N GLU A 413 -26.67 15.87 18.22
CA GLU A 413 -27.92 15.25 18.60
C GLU A 413 -29.07 16.24 18.35
N GLN A 414 -29.76 16.07 17.22
CA GLN A 414 -31.20 16.27 17.27
C GLN A 414 -31.76 15.11 18.08
N LYS A 415 -31.89 15.34 19.40
CA LYS A 415 -32.76 14.58 20.29
C LYS A 415 -34.13 14.48 19.64
N ARG A 416 -34.39 13.38 18.93
CA ARG A 416 -35.73 12.82 18.93
C ARG A 416 -35.94 12.27 20.34
N PRO A 417 -37.03 12.65 21.02
CA PRO A 417 -37.32 12.07 22.32
C PRO A 417 -37.33 10.56 22.16
N VAL A 418 -36.64 9.88 23.08
CA VAL A 418 -37.01 8.51 23.40
C VAL A 418 -38.43 8.63 23.93
N GLU A 419 -39.41 8.45 23.05
CA GLU A 419 -40.74 8.09 23.51
C GLU A 419 -40.56 6.81 24.32
N PRO A 420 -41.07 6.74 25.57
CA PRO A 420 -41.25 5.45 26.19
C PRO A 420 -42.09 4.62 25.22
N ALA A 421 -41.78 3.33 25.06
CA ALA A 421 -42.63 2.41 24.33
C ALA A 421 -44.01 2.37 24.99
N THR A 422 -44.86 3.32 24.64
CA THR A 422 -46.26 3.38 25.02
C THR A 422 -47.04 2.80 23.87
N GLY A 423 -47.46 1.55 24.06
CA GLY A 423 -48.47 0.89 23.24
C GLY A 423 -47.97 0.02 22.10
N VAL A 424 -47.16 -1.01 22.40
CA VAL A 424 -47.27 -2.23 21.58
C VAL A 424 -48.60 -2.87 21.97
N ASP A 425 -49.49 -3.08 21.01
CA ASP A 425 -50.67 -3.88 21.24
C ASP A 425 -50.24 -5.32 21.58
N HIS A 426 -50.15 -5.62 22.88
CA HIS A 426 -49.78 -6.95 23.40
C HIS A 426 -50.86 -8.02 23.13
N THR A 427 -51.96 -7.68 22.45
CA THR A 427 -53.06 -8.60 22.16
C THR A 427 -53.00 -9.21 20.74
N GLY A 428 -52.11 -8.73 19.88
CA GLY A 428 -51.96 -9.25 18.51
C GLY A 428 -51.41 -10.68 18.46
N ARG A 429 -51.92 -11.49 17.52
CA ARG A 429 -51.47 -12.88 17.29
C ARG A 429 -50.02 -12.93 16.82
N ILE A 430 -49.22 -13.79 17.46
CA ILE A 430 -47.82 -14.07 17.09
C ILE A 430 -47.83 -14.97 15.85
N LYS A 431 -47.25 -14.51 14.73
CA LYS A 431 -47.21 -15.24 13.46
C LYS A 431 -45.96 -14.85 12.66
N MET A 432 -45.40 -15.81 11.92
CA MET A 432 -44.29 -15.59 10.99
C MET A 432 -44.81 -15.14 9.62
N ARG A 433 -43.98 -14.44 8.84
CA ARG A 433 -44.30 -14.08 7.45
C ARG A 433 -44.23 -15.33 6.55
N ARG A 434 -45.27 -15.59 5.75
CA ARG A 434 -45.31 -16.72 4.80
C ARG A 434 -44.94 -16.30 3.38
N ILE A 435 -44.12 -17.11 2.70
CA ILE A 435 -43.75 -16.97 1.28
C ILE A 435 -43.95 -18.32 0.59
N VAL A 436 -44.77 -18.35 -0.46
CA VAL A 436 -44.95 -19.54 -1.32
C VAL A 436 -44.00 -19.41 -2.51
N THR A 437 -42.99 -20.27 -2.59
CA THR A 437 -41.89 -20.13 -3.54
C THR A 437 -42.32 -20.34 -4.99
N ALA A 438 -43.34 -21.16 -5.24
CA ALA A 438 -43.92 -21.39 -6.56
C ALA A 438 -44.50 -20.12 -7.22
N THR A 439 -44.88 -19.11 -6.42
CA THR A 439 -45.50 -17.86 -6.91
C THR A 439 -44.65 -16.61 -6.65
N ALA A 440 -43.64 -16.70 -5.79
CA ALA A 440 -42.77 -15.58 -5.47
C ALA A 440 -41.61 -15.46 -6.47
N SER A 441 -41.21 -14.23 -6.82
CA SER A 441 -40.00 -14.02 -7.62
C SER A 441 -38.75 -14.38 -6.82
N TRP A 442 -37.66 -14.69 -7.53
CA TRP A 442 -36.39 -15.03 -6.89
C TRP A 442 -35.81 -13.88 -6.04
N ASP A 443 -36.05 -12.63 -6.42
CA ASP A 443 -35.59 -11.48 -5.64
C ASP A 443 -36.28 -11.39 -4.26
N ILE A 444 -37.58 -11.70 -4.18
CA ILE A 444 -38.32 -11.74 -2.92
C ILE A 444 -37.79 -12.86 -2.02
N ILE A 445 -37.52 -14.04 -2.59
CA ILE A 445 -36.95 -15.17 -1.85
C ILE A 445 -35.54 -14.81 -1.36
N LYS A 446 -34.71 -14.19 -2.20
CA LYS A 446 -33.35 -13.77 -1.85
C LYS A 446 -33.32 -12.70 -0.76
N GLU A 447 -34.27 -11.78 -0.76
CA GLU A 447 -34.44 -10.77 0.29
C GLU A 447 -34.88 -11.40 1.61
N ALA A 448 -35.84 -12.34 1.57
CA ALA A 448 -36.32 -13.07 2.74
C ALA A 448 -35.26 -13.99 3.38
N LEU A 449 -34.24 -14.39 2.63
CA LEU A 449 -33.08 -15.14 3.14
C LEU A 449 -32.02 -14.24 3.80
N GLN A 450 -32.19 -12.91 3.78
CA GLN A 450 -31.28 -12.01 4.49
C GLN A 450 -31.50 -12.09 6.01
N ARG A 451 -30.42 -11.92 6.75
CA ARG A 451 -30.42 -11.89 8.22
C ARG A 451 -30.66 -10.47 8.72
N PRO A 452 -31.21 -10.30 9.94
CA PRO A 452 -31.39 -8.98 10.54
C PRO A 452 -30.06 -8.21 10.60
N SER A 453 -30.05 -6.95 10.13
CA SER A 453 -28.85 -6.11 10.14
C SER A 453 -28.51 -5.67 11.57
N GLN A 454 -27.31 -6.01 12.06
CA GLN A 454 -26.78 -5.46 13.30
C GLN A 454 -26.31 -4.01 13.13
N LYS A 455 -26.08 -3.32 14.26
CA LYS A 455 -25.38 -2.01 14.30
C LYS A 455 -24.08 -2.10 13.47
N SER A 456 -23.65 -1.00 12.86
CA SER A 456 -22.45 -1.02 12.02
C SER A 456 -21.26 -1.57 12.82
N ASN A 457 -20.57 -2.55 12.25
CA ASN A 457 -19.43 -3.24 12.86
C ASN A 457 -18.37 -2.21 13.32
N ASP A 458 -18.19 -1.13 12.55
CA ASP A 458 -17.29 -0.02 12.86
C ASP A 458 -17.64 0.70 14.17
N THR A 459 -18.93 0.86 14.49
CA THR A 459 -19.38 1.45 15.77
C THR A 459 -18.98 0.56 16.94
N ILE A 460 -19.16 -0.75 16.82
CA ILE A 460 -18.81 -1.70 17.88
C ILE A 460 -17.29 -1.79 18.04
N VAL A 461 -16.54 -1.81 16.94
CA VAL A 461 -15.08 -1.79 16.94
C VAL A 461 -14.54 -0.53 17.63
N ALA A 462 -15.10 0.65 17.34
CA ALA A 462 -14.71 1.90 17.99
C ALA A 462 -14.94 1.91 19.51
N LEU A 463 -15.95 1.17 20.00
CA LEU A 463 -16.22 1.00 21.43
C LEU A 463 -15.29 -0.03 22.09
N VAL A 464 -14.91 -1.07 21.36
CA VAL A 464 -14.09 -2.19 21.84
C VAL A 464 -12.60 -1.84 21.88
N LYS A 465 -12.10 -1.12 20.87
CA LYS A 465 -10.68 -0.80 20.74
C LYS A 465 -10.09 -0.08 21.97
N PRO A 466 -10.73 0.95 22.55
CA PRO A 466 -10.23 1.59 23.77
C PRO A 466 -10.17 0.64 24.97
N ILE A 467 -11.08 -0.33 25.06
CA ILE A 467 -11.07 -1.35 26.13
C ILE A 467 -9.84 -2.24 25.96
N ILE A 468 -9.58 -2.72 24.74
CA ILE A 468 -8.40 -3.55 24.43
C ILE A 468 -7.11 -2.79 24.76
N GLU A 469 -6.97 -1.53 24.32
CA GLU A 469 -5.78 -0.73 24.57
C GLU A 469 -5.55 -0.46 26.07
N ASP A 470 -6.61 -0.25 26.84
CA ASP A 470 -6.53 -0.04 28.28
C ASP A 470 -6.07 -1.32 29.00
N ILE A 471 -6.55 -2.49 28.56
CA ILE A 471 -6.12 -3.79 29.11
C ILE A 471 -4.65 -4.06 28.81
N GLN A 472 -4.18 -3.76 27.59
CA GLN A 472 -2.75 -3.91 27.25
C GLN A 472 -1.85 -3.00 28.12
N LYS A 473 -2.31 -1.77 28.41
CA LYS A 473 -1.52 -0.77 29.16
C LYS A 473 -1.55 -1.01 30.66
N ASN A 474 -2.71 -1.39 31.19
CA ASN A 474 -3.00 -1.33 32.63
C ASN A 474 -3.40 -2.68 33.24
N GLY A 475 -3.34 -3.78 32.48
CA GLY A 475 -3.44 -5.15 32.98
C GLY A 475 -4.67 -5.41 33.86
N ASP A 476 -4.46 -6.06 35.00
CA ASP A 476 -5.48 -6.44 35.98
C ASP A 476 -6.32 -5.25 36.46
N ALA A 477 -5.71 -4.07 36.60
CA ALA A 477 -6.41 -2.86 37.05
C ALA A 477 -7.47 -2.43 36.03
N ALA A 478 -7.18 -2.52 34.73
CA ALA A 478 -8.18 -2.26 33.69
C ALA A 478 -9.27 -3.33 33.66
N VAL A 479 -8.92 -4.61 33.85
CA VAL A 479 -9.93 -5.69 33.92
C VAL A 479 -10.93 -5.39 35.05
N LEU A 480 -10.44 -5.13 36.27
CA LEU A 480 -11.29 -4.78 37.41
C LEU A 480 -12.12 -3.52 37.17
N LYS A 481 -11.52 -2.47 36.60
CA LYS A 481 -12.21 -1.22 36.24
C LYS A 481 -13.43 -1.49 35.33
N TYR A 482 -13.27 -2.31 34.29
CA TYR A 482 -14.38 -2.63 33.39
C TYR A 482 -15.39 -3.59 34.05
N THR A 483 -14.93 -4.55 34.85
CA THR A 483 -15.82 -5.45 35.62
C THR A 483 -16.68 -4.69 36.62
N HIS A 484 -16.12 -3.70 37.32
CA HIS A 484 -16.87 -2.81 38.22
C HIS A 484 -17.89 -1.96 37.47
N LYS A 485 -17.56 -1.55 36.24
CA LYS A 485 -18.42 -0.69 35.41
C LYS A 485 -19.60 -1.46 34.80
N PHE A 486 -19.35 -2.62 34.21
CA PHE A 486 -20.35 -3.34 33.41
C PHE A 486 -21.12 -4.37 34.24
N GLU A 487 -20.43 -5.19 35.03
CA GLU A 487 -21.03 -6.22 35.88
C GLU A 487 -21.43 -5.69 37.27
N LYS A 488 -21.06 -4.45 37.63
CA LYS A 488 -21.34 -3.79 38.92
C LYS A 488 -20.73 -4.49 40.15
N ALA A 489 -19.77 -5.39 39.92
CA ALA A 489 -19.12 -6.20 40.96
C ALA A 489 -18.00 -5.44 41.70
N THR A 490 -18.35 -4.33 42.36
CA THR A 490 -17.38 -3.42 43.00
C THR A 490 -16.63 -4.00 44.20
N SER A 491 -17.10 -5.11 44.76
CA SER A 491 -16.44 -5.87 45.82
C SER A 491 -15.23 -6.69 45.35
N LEU A 492 -15.09 -6.93 44.03
CA LEU A 492 -14.00 -7.72 43.49
C LEU A 492 -12.67 -6.97 43.54
N THR A 493 -11.68 -7.60 44.17
CA THR A 493 -10.29 -7.11 44.30
C THR A 493 -9.30 -7.87 43.43
N THR A 494 -9.72 -8.99 42.83
CA THR A 494 -8.92 -9.79 41.90
C THR A 494 -9.75 -10.15 40.67
N PRO A 495 -9.18 -10.04 39.44
CA PRO A 495 -9.91 -10.36 38.22
C PRO A 495 -9.92 -11.86 37.91
N VAL A 496 -9.34 -12.72 38.76
CA VAL A 496 -9.15 -14.14 38.45
C VAL A 496 -9.24 -15.02 39.71
N ILE A 497 -9.81 -16.21 39.56
CA ILE A 497 -9.72 -17.31 40.53
C ILE A 497 -8.80 -18.38 39.93
N LYS A 498 -7.80 -18.84 40.67
CA LYS A 498 -6.85 -19.88 40.20
C LYS A 498 -7.13 -21.23 40.85
N ALA A 499 -6.81 -22.30 40.15
CA ALA A 499 -6.83 -23.65 40.71
C ALA A 499 -5.76 -23.80 41.82
N PRO A 500 -6.00 -24.65 42.85
CA PRO A 500 -7.20 -25.46 43.08
C PRO A 500 -8.41 -24.59 43.52
N PHE A 501 -9.57 -24.85 42.92
CA PHE A 501 -10.80 -24.11 43.24
C PHE A 501 -11.38 -24.54 44.60
N PRO A 502 -11.76 -23.59 45.48
CA PRO A 502 -12.37 -23.91 46.78
C PRO A 502 -13.67 -24.71 46.66
N LYS A 503 -13.89 -25.68 47.56
CA LYS A 503 -15.10 -26.53 47.54
C LYS A 503 -16.37 -25.74 47.82
N GLU A 504 -16.25 -24.67 48.59
CA GLU A 504 -17.34 -23.76 48.95
C GLU A 504 -17.88 -23.01 47.73
N LEU A 505 -17.07 -22.86 46.67
CA LEU A 505 -17.49 -22.27 45.40
C LEU A 505 -18.14 -23.29 44.45
N MET A 506 -18.15 -24.58 44.79
CA MET A 506 -18.71 -25.67 43.98
C MET A 506 -19.96 -26.29 44.61
N GLN A 507 -20.70 -25.52 45.40
CA GLN A 507 -21.93 -25.98 46.05
C GLN A 507 -23.09 -25.99 45.04
N ILE A 508 -23.37 -27.17 44.48
CA ILE A 508 -24.47 -27.44 43.55
C ILE A 508 -25.32 -28.61 44.07
N THR A 509 -26.60 -28.66 43.69
CA THR A 509 -27.49 -29.74 44.14
C THR A 509 -27.07 -31.09 43.53
N PRO A 510 -27.38 -32.23 44.20
CA PRO A 510 -27.10 -33.56 43.65
C PRO A 510 -27.74 -33.79 42.27
N GLU A 511 -28.93 -33.26 42.04
CA GLU A 511 -29.65 -33.38 40.77
C GLU A 511 -28.92 -32.65 39.65
N THR A 512 -28.48 -31.41 39.89
CA THR A 512 -27.71 -30.62 38.92
C THR A 512 -26.33 -31.23 38.67
N THR A 513 -25.67 -31.74 39.72
CA THR A 513 -24.41 -32.48 39.59
C THR A 513 -24.56 -33.66 38.63
N LYS A 514 -25.60 -34.48 38.86
CA LYS A 514 -25.89 -35.64 38.03
C LYS A 514 -26.17 -35.25 36.57
N ALA A 515 -26.92 -34.17 36.34
CA ALA A 515 -27.21 -33.69 35.00
C ALA A 515 -25.93 -33.22 34.27
N ILE A 516 -25.09 -32.43 34.95
CA ILE A 516 -23.78 -32.01 34.43
C ILE A 516 -22.92 -33.22 34.11
N ASP A 517 -22.88 -34.23 34.98
CA ASP A 517 -22.04 -35.42 34.80
C ASP A 517 -22.47 -36.27 33.59
N VAL A 518 -23.78 -36.44 33.37
CA VAL A 518 -24.31 -37.13 32.19
C VAL A 518 -23.94 -36.39 30.92
N SER A 519 -24.20 -35.08 30.86
CA SER A 519 -23.85 -34.25 29.70
C SER A 519 -22.36 -34.23 29.44
N PHE A 520 -21.55 -34.06 30.48
CA PHE A 520 -20.09 -34.07 30.40
C PHE A 520 -19.57 -35.36 29.76
N GLU A 521 -20.07 -36.52 30.19
CA GLU A 521 -19.61 -37.80 29.66
C GLU A 521 -20.05 -38.02 28.21
N ASN A 522 -21.26 -37.60 27.83
CA ASN A 522 -21.71 -37.68 26.44
C ASN A 522 -20.85 -36.79 25.52
N ILE A 523 -20.58 -35.55 25.93
CA ILE A 523 -19.71 -34.61 25.20
C ILE A 523 -18.29 -35.19 25.10
N ARG A 524 -17.74 -35.74 26.19
CA ARG A 524 -16.42 -36.35 26.23
C ARG A 524 -16.33 -37.52 25.26
N LYS A 525 -17.32 -38.41 25.29
CA LYS A 525 -17.37 -39.59 24.43
C LYS A 525 -17.42 -39.21 22.95
N PHE A 526 -18.25 -38.24 22.57
CA PHE A 526 -18.35 -37.79 21.18
C PHE A 526 -17.06 -37.12 20.69
N HIS A 527 -16.47 -36.20 21.48
CA HIS A 527 -15.26 -35.51 21.08
C HIS A 527 -14.00 -36.39 21.12
N ALA A 528 -13.93 -37.36 22.03
CA ALA A 528 -12.83 -38.34 22.06
C ALA A 528 -12.85 -39.25 20.83
N ALA A 529 -14.03 -39.57 20.29
CA ALA A 529 -14.17 -40.37 19.08
C ALA A 529 -13.70 -39.66 17.79
N GLN A 530 -13.47 -38.34 17.85
CA GLN A 530 -12.96 -37.55 16.71
C GLN A 530 -11.43 -37.58 16.60
N MET A 531 -10.74 -38.21 17.55
CA MET A 531 -9.29 -38.30 17.55
C MET A 531 -8.81 -39.33 16.50
N ASP A 532 -7.79 -38.96 15.71
CA ASP A 532 -7.16 -39.90 14.77
C ASP A 532 -6.53 -41.08 15.56
N ASP A 533 -6.92 -42.32 15.26
CA ASP A 533 -6.36 -43.53 15.90
C ASP A 533 -4.85 -43.67 15.70
N LYS A 534 -4.35 -43.17 14.56
CA LYS A 534 -2.93 -43.16 14.18
C LYS A 534 -2.61 -41.99 13.26
N PRO A 535 -1.36 -41.48 13.26
CA PRO A 535 -0.92 -40.49 12.28
C PRO A 535 -1.14 -40.95 10.84
N LEU A 536 -1.53 -40.03 9.95
CA LEU A 536 -1.55 -40.29 8.51
C LEU A 536 -0.12 -40.51 8.04
N HIS A 537 0.11 -41.58 7.27
CA HIS A 537 1.41 -41.92 6.71
C HIS A 537 1.22 -42.43 5.28
N VAL A 538 1.84 -41.75 4.33
CA VAL A 538 1.68 -42.01 2.90
C VAL A 538 3.05 -41.97 2.23
N GLU A 539 3.43 -43.07 1.57
CA GLU A 539 4.54 -43.05 0.62
C GLU A 539 4.00 -42.54 -0.73
N THR A 540 4.38 -41.32 -1.11
CA THR A 540 3.85 -40.67 -2.32
C THR A 540 4.55 -41.14 -3.59
N MET A 541 5.80 -41.58 -3.44
CA MET A 541 6.58 -42.32 -4.42
C MET A 541 7.66 -43.13 -3.67
N PRO A 542 8.24 -44.16 -4.28
CA PRO A 542 9.27 -44.98 -3.64
C PRO A 542 10.36 -44.14 -2.97
N GLY A 543 10.50 -44.30 -1.65
CA GLY A 543 11.50 -43.59 -0.85
C GLY A 543 11.12 -42.18 -0.40
N VAL A 544 9.91 -41.68 -0.69
CA VAL A 544 9.39 -40.37 -0.25
C VAL A 544 8.16 -40.57 0.62
N ILE A 545 8.33 -40.40 1.92
CA ILE A 545 7.31 -40.63 2.94
C ILE A 545 6.82 -39.29 3.47
N CYS A 546 5.52 -39.05 3.37
CA CYS A 546 4.84 -37.91 3.97
C CYS A 546 3.94 -38.37 5.13
N SER A 547 3.93 -37.64 6.23
CA SER A 547 3.05 -37.93 7.37
C SER A 547 2.33 -36.67 7.88
N ARG A 548 1.21 -36.87 8.59
CA ARG A 548 0.47 -35.81 9.30
C ARG A 548 0.08 -36.32 10.69
N PHE A 549 0.42 -35.59 11.73
CA PHE A 549 0.08 -35.91 13.12
C PHE A 549 -0.48 -34.69 13.87
N SER A 550 -1.36 -34.92 14.83
CA SER A 550 -1.99 -33.85 15.62
C SER A 550 -1.19 -33.50 16.87
N ARG A 551 -1.25 -32.23 17.28
CA ARG A 551 -0.75 -31.73 18.57
C ARG A 551 -1.75 -30.74 19.18
N PRO A 552 -2.03 -30.79 20.49
CA PRO A 552 -2.88 -29.79 21.11
C PRO A 552 -2.33 -28.38 20.94
N ILE A 553 -3.23 -27.42 20.83
CA ILE A 553 -2.92 -26.02 21.11
C ILE A 553 -2.59 -25.95 22.61
N GLU A 554 -1.45 -25.34 22.94
CA GLU A 554 -0.92 -25.45 24.30
C GLU A 554 -1.76 -24.69 25.32
N ARG A 555 -2.24 -23.50 24.96
CA ARG A 555 -2.98 -22.60 25.83
C ARG A 555 -4.26 -22.12 25.15
N VAL A 556 -5.40 -22.38 25.76
CA VAL A 556 -6.71 -22.00 25.20
C VAL A 556 -7.52 -21.20 26.21
N GLY A 557 -8.16 -20.14 25.72
CA GLY A 557 -9.09 -19.29 26.46
C GLY A 557 -10.52 -19.62 26.06
N LEU A 558 -11.39 -19.87 27.03
CA LEU A 558 -12.76 -20.31 26.81
C LEU A 558 -13.70 -19.25 27.38
N TYR A 559 -14.32 -18.47 26.51
CA TYR A 559 -15.27 -17.45 26.91
C TYR A 559 -16.67 -18.07 27.07
N VAL A 560 -17.21 -17.95 28.28
CA VAL A 560 -18.54 -18.43 28.65
C VAL A 560 -19.43 -17.22 28.94
N PRO A 561 -20.46 -16.96 28.12
CA PRO A 561 -21.36 -15.84 28.36
C PRO A 561 -22.10 -15.96 29.70
N GLY A 562 -22.51 -14.80 30.24
CA GLY A 562 -23.38 -14.71 31.42
C GLY A 562 -24.22 -13.44 31.42
N GLY A 563 -24.81 -13.10 32.57
CA GLY A 563 -25.71 -11.95 32.72
C GLY A 563 -27.05 -12.37 33.32
N THR A 564 -28.13 -12.26 32.54
CA THR A 564 -29.50 -12.65 32.96
C THR A 564 -29.69 -14.17 33.10
N ALA A 565 -28.85 -14.98 32.45
CA ALA A 565 -28.78 -16.43 32.59
C ALA A 565 -27.32 -16.88 32.68
N VAL A 566 -27.08 -17.99 33.38
CA VAL A 566 -25.78 -18.67 33.45
C VAL A 566 -25.78 -19.83 32.46
N LEU A 567 -24.70 -19.99 31.68
CA LEU A 567 -24.59 -21.03 30.65
C LEU A 567 -23.55 -22.11 30.99
N PRO A 568 -23.86 -23.04 31.93
CA PRO A 568 -22.97 -24.15 32.25
C PRO A 568 -22.77 -25.11 31.06
N SER A 569 -23.73 -25.20 30.16
CA SER A 569 -23.61 -25.96 28.91
C SER A 569 -22.41 -25.49 28.09
N THR A 570 -22.24 -24.19 27.86
CA THR A 570 -21.11 -23.65 27.10
C THR A 570 -19.77 -23.92 27.77
N ALA A 571 -19.69 -23.89 29.10
CA ALA A 571 -18.48 -24.29 29.81
C ALA A 571 -18.09 -25.75 29.55
N MET A 572 -19.07 -26.66 29.48
CA MET A 572 -18.81 -28.07 29.10
C MET A 572 -18.42 -28.19 27.62
N MET A 573 -19.16 -27.53 26.73
CA MET A 573 -18.98 -27.62 25.28
C MET A 573 -17.63 -27.06 24.81
N LEU A 574 -17.02 -26.14 25.57
CA LEU A 574 -15.68 -25.64 25.30
C LEU A 574 -14.60 -26.38 26.10
N GLY A 575 -14.84 -26.65 27.38
CA GLY A 575 -13.84 -27.20 28.29
C GLY A 575 -13.56 -28.69 28.08
N VAL A 576 -14.60 -29.49 27.79
CA VAL A 576 -14.45 -30.93 27.56
C VAL A 576 -13.59 -31.23 26.33
N PRO A 577 -13.82 -30.66 25.13
CA PRO A 577 -12.92 -30.91 24.00
C PRO A 577 -11.51 -30.38 24.20
N ALA A 578 -11.30 -29.27 24.93
CA ALA A 578 -9.98 -28.80 25.31
C ALA A 578 -9.22 -29.82 26.17
N MET A 579 -9.91 -30.39 27.16
CA MET A 579 -9.38 -31.46 28.02
C MET A 579 -9.07 -32.72 27.20
N VAL A 580 -9.98 -33.15 26.33
CA VAL A 580 -9.81 -34.34 25.46
C VAL A 580 -8.63 -34.15 24.50
N ALA A 581 -8.45 -32.97 23.93
CA ALA A 581 -7.29 -32.66 23.07
C ALA A 581 -5.95 -32.70 23.82
N GLY A 582 -5.97 -32.52 25.15
CA GLY A 582 -4.77 -32.43 25.98
C GLY A 582 -4.15 -31.04 25.99
N CYS A 583 -4.96 -29.97 25.88
CA CYS A 583 -4.49 -28.60 26.08
C CYS A 583 -3.90 -28.43 27.48
N LYS A 584 -2.68 -27.90 27.58
CA LYS A 584 -1.94 -27.84 28.86
C LYS A 584 -2.46 -26.74 29.79
N LYS A 585 -2.91 -25.63 29.22
CA LYS A 585 -3.47 -24.50 29.96
C LYS A 585 -4.85 -24.16 29.42
N ILE A 586 -5.85 -24.29 30.28
CA ILE A 586 -7.24 -23.96 29.98
C ILE A 586 -7.64 -22.79 30.90
N VAL A 587 -7.93 -21.64 30.30
CA VAL A 587 -8.39 -20.44 31.02
C VAL A 587 -9.85 -20.23 30.67
N LEU A 588 -10.75 -20.26 31.66
CA LEU A 588 -12.16 -19.90 31.43
C LEU A 588 -12.34 -18.41 31.72
N ALA A 589 -13.23 -17.74 30.98
CA ALA A 589 -13.68 -16.40 31.31
C ALA A 589 -15.20 -16.38 31.39
N SER A 590 -15.73 -15.84 32.48
CA SER A 590 -17.17 -15.70 32.67
C SER A 590 -17.46 -14.46 33.52
N PRO A 591 -18.46 -13.63 33.16
CA PRO A 591 -18.79 -12.47 33.96
C PRO A 591 -19.29 -12.89 35.35
N PRO A 592 -18.82 -12.23 36.43
CA PRO A 592 -19.35 -12.43 37.77
C PRO A 592 -20.73 -11.79 37.91
N ARG A 593 -21.46 -12.17 38.97
CA ARG A 593 -22.66 -11.46 39.42
C ARG A 593 -22.27 -10.11 40.02
N SER A 594 -23.25 -9.24 40.23
CA SER A 594 -23.03 -7.90 40.80
C SER A 594 -22.50 -7.90 42.23
N ASP A 595 -22.60 -9.02 42.96
CA ASP A 595 -21.98 -9.19 44.29
C ASP A 595 -20.53 -9.70 44.22
N GLY A 596 -20.02 -9.96 43.01
CA GLY A 596 -18.69 -10.53 42.75
C GLY A 596 -18.64 -12.06 42.72
N SER A 597 -19.73 -12.75 43.03
CA SER A 597 -19.78 -14.22 42.99
C SER A 597 -19.81 -14.75 41.55
N ILE A 598 -19.27 -15.94 41.34
CA ILE A 598 -19.38 -16.70 40.08
C ILE A 598 -20.32 -17.88 40.27
N SER A 599 -20.92 -18.41 39.20
CA SER A 599 -21.85 -19.53 39.35
C SER A 599 -21.15 -20.82 39.79
N PRO A 600 -21.68 -21.52 40.82
CA PRO A 600 -21.06 -22.76 41.29
C PRO A 600 -20.93 -23.86 40.22
N GLU A 601 -21.86 -23.92 39.28
CA GLU A 601 -21.84 -24.85 38.15
C GLU A 601 -20.63 -24.60 37.25
N ILE A 602 -20.29 -23.34 36.97
CA ILE A 602 -19.12 -22.97 36.16
C ILE A 602 -17.83 -23.37 36.87
N VAL A 603 -17.75 -23.14 38.20
CA VAL A 603 -16.57 -23.55 38.99
C VAL A 603 -16.43 -25.06 39.03
N TYR A 604 -17.54 -25.79 39.20
CA TYR A 604 -17.55 -27.25 39.18
C TYR A 604 -17.07 -27.81 37.83
N ILE A 605 -17.53 -27.24 36.72
CA ILE A 605 -17.10 -27.64 35.38
C ILE A 605 -15.63 -27.28 35.14
N ALA A 606 -15.20 -26.06 35.52
CA ALA A 606 -13.80 -25.63 35.45
C ALA A 606 -12.87 -26.59 36.19
N HIS A 607 -13.29 -27.06 37.37
CA HIS A 607 -12.58 -28.08 38.12
C HIS A 607 -12.50 -29.42 37.35
N LYS A 608 -13.62 -29.91 36.81
CA LYS A 608 -13.66 -31.18 36.06
C LYS A 608 -12.81 -31.18 34.79
N VAL A 609 -12.75 -30.07 34.07
CA VAL A 609 -11.94 -29.96 32.84
C VAL A 609 -10.46 -29.64 33.10
N GLY A 610 -10.08 -29.42 34.37
CA GLY A 610 -8.71 -29.11 34.74
C GLY A 610 -8.27 -27.69 34.37
N ALA A 611 -9.19 -26.72 34.45
CA ALA A 611 -8.87 -25.32 34.17
C ALA A 611 -7.80 -24.77 35.12
N GLU A 612 -6.84 -24.00 34.58
CA GLU A 612 -5.81 -23.27 35.34
C GLU A 612 -6.45 -22.15 36.17
N SER A 613 -7.40 -21.45 35.56
CA SER A 613 -8.04 -20.27 36.16
C SER A 613 -9.39 -19.94 35.53
N ILE A 614 -10.16 -19.13 36.27
CA ILE A 614 -11.41 -18.50 35.84
C ILE A 614 -11.23 -16.99 35.93
N VAL A 615 -11.24 -16.30 34.79
CA VAL A 615 -11.28 -14.84 34.67
C VAL A 615 -12.69 -14.35 35.01
N LEU A 616 -12.78 -13.49 36.01
CA LEU A 616 -14.02 -12.88 36.51
C LEU A 616 -14.34 -11.61 35.72
N ALA A 617 -14.54 -11.75 34.41
CA ALA A 617 -14.91 -10.67 33.52
C ALA A 617 -15.73 -11.18 32.33
N GLY A 618 -16.64 -10.34 31.82
CA GLY A 618 -17.34 -10.54 30.55
C GLY A 618 -16.75 -9.71 29.41
N GLY A 619 -17.47 -9.65 28.29
CA GLY A 619 -17.24 -8.66 27.23
C GLY A 619 -15.86 -8.64 26.58
N ALA A 620 -15.54 -7.51 25.98
CA ALA A 620 -14.26 -7.28 25.29
C ALA A 620 -13.06 -7.33 26.24
N GLN A 621 -13.23 -6.91 27.49
CA GLN A 621 -12.16 -6.90 28.50
C GLN A 621 -11.65 -8.31 28.83
N ALA A 622 -12.55 -9.31 28.87
CA ALA A 622 -12.16 -10.71 29.09
C ALA A 622 -11.37 -11.28 27.90
N ILE A 623 -11.82 -10.97 26.68
CA ILE A 623 -11.15 -11.40 25.46
C ILE A 623 -9.74 -10.79 25.37
N ALA A 624 -9.62 -9.48 25.61
CA ALA A 624 -8.34 -8.80 25.64
C ALA A 624 -7.40 -9.39 26.71
N ALA A 625 -7.90 -9.62 27.93
CA ALA A 625 -7.09 -10.16 29.02
C ALA A 625 -6.52 -11.55 28.70
N MET A 626 -7.30 -12.43 28.05
CA MET A 626 -6.79 -13.74 27.59
C MET A 626 -5.84 -13.60 26.40
N ALA A 627 -6.10 -12.67 25.47
CA ALA A 627 -5.31 -12.49 24.25
C ALA A 627 -3.90 -11.97 24.52
N TYR A 628 -3.77 -10.97 25.40
CA TYR A 628 -2.49 -10.31 25.71
C TYR A 628 -1.85 -10.85 27.00
N GLY A 629 -2.65 -11.44 27.89
CA GLY A 629 -2.23 -11.75 29.25
C GLY A 629 -2.19 -10.49 30.13
N THR A 630 -2.24 -10.70 31.44
CA THR A 630 -2.07 -9.66 32.46
C THR A 630 -1.14 -10.17 33.56
N GLU A 631 -0.97 -9.41 34.64
CA GLU A 631 -0.18 -9.81 35.81
C GLU A 631 -0.67 -11.13 36.40
N SER A 632 -1.99 -11.35 36.42
CA SER A 632 -2.59 -12.56 37.00
C SER A 632 -3.24 -13.51 35.99
N ILE A 633 -3.59 -13.05 34.77
CA ILE A 633 -4.28 -13.83 33.74
C ILE A 633 -3.28 -14.33 32.69
N SER A 634 -3.22 -15.65 32.50
CA SER A 634 -2.35 -16.28 31.51
C SER A 634 -2.78 -15.92 30.08
N LYS A 635 -1.82 -15.44 29.26
CA LYS A 635 -1.97 -15.31 27.81
C LYS A 635 -2.26 -16.67 27.17
N VAL A 636 -3.22 -16.72 26.24
CA VAL A 636 -3.56 -17.92 25.46
C VAL A 636 -3.15 -17.82 23.98
N ASP A 637 -3.20 -18.94 23.27
CA ASP A 637 -2.86 -19.06 21.83
C ASP A 637 -4.12 -19.16 20.94
N LYS A 638 -5.25 -19.54 21.54
CA LYS A 638 -6.56 -19.53 20.87
C LYS A 638 -7.68 -19.19 21.84
N ILE A 639 -8.62 -18.35 21.42
CA ILE A 639 -9.82 -18.01 22.19
C ILE A 639 -11.04 -18.61 21.50
N LEU A 640 -11.86 -19.33 22.26
CA LEU A 640 -13.07 -19.98 21.78
C LEU A 640 -14.27 -19.56 22.62
N GLY A 641 -15.45 -19.68 22.03
CA GLY A 641 -16.72 -19.47 22.70
C GLY A 641 -17.56 -18.36 22.06
N PRO A 642 -18.89 -18.50 22.10
CA PRO A 642 -19.81 -17.53 21.54
C PRO A 642 -19.87 -16.28 22.41
N GLY A 643 -20.41 -15.19 21.88
CA GLY A 643 -20.67 -14.00 22.68
C GLY A 643 -21.47 -12.98 21.90
N ASN A 644 -21.86 -11.91 22.58
CA ASN A 644 -22.54 -10.80 21.92
C ASN A 644 -21.60 -10.07 20.92
N GLN A 645 -22.15 -9.11 20.18
CA GLN A 645 -21.40 -8.32 19.20
C GLN A 645 -20.08 -7.71 19.71
N PHE A 646 -19.97 -7.34 20.99
CA PHE A 646 -18.74 -6.78 21.56
C PHE A 646 -17.66 -7.85 21.76
N VAL A 647 -18.06 -9.05 22.19
CA VAL A 647 -17.16 -10.21 22.32
C VAL A 647 -16.68 -10.65 20.94
N THR A 648 -17.58 -10.75 19.96
CA THR A 648 -17.24 -11.08 18.57
C THR A 648 -16.27 -10.06 17.98
N ALA A 649 -16.55 -8.76 18.12
CA ALA A 649 -15.66 -7.71 17.64
C ALA A 649 -14.29 -7.77 18.33
N ALA A 650 -14.24 -7.99 19.65
CA ALA A 650 -12.98 -8.14 20.37
C ALA A 650 -12.18 -9.35 19.86
N LYS A 651 -12.83 -10.51 19.67
CA LYS A 651 -12.23 -11.73 19.12
C LYS A 651 -11.61 -11.47 17.74
N MET A 652 -12.34 -10.81 16.85
CA MET A 652 -11.85 -10.47 15.51
C MET A 652 -10.67 -9.49 15.54
N LEU A 653 -10.69 -8.50 16.43
CA LEU A 653 -9.60 -7.53 16.57
C LEU A 653 -8.33 -8.20 17.08
N VAL A 654 -8.42 -8.96 18.17
CA VAL A 654 -7.23 -9.62 18.74
C VAL A 654 -6.68 -10.71 17.83
N SER A 655 -7.51 -11.35 17.00
CA SER A 655 -7.02 -12.35 16.03
C SER A 655 -6.22 -11.76 14.88
N ASN A 656 -6.45 -10.49 14.55
CA ASN A 656 -5.74 -9.77 13.49
C ASN A 656 -4.51 -9.01 14.03
N ASP A 657 -4.34 -8.94 15.35
CA ASP A 657 -3.19 -8.31 15.99
C ASP A 657 -2.02 -9.31 16.11
N THR A 658 -0.99 -9.11 15.28
CA THR A 658 0.21 -9.97 15.27
C THR A 658 1.00 -9.90 16.58
N SER A 659 0.85 -8.83 17.38
CA SER A 659 1.46 -8.72 18.71
C SER A 659 0.74 -9.57 19.75
N ALA A 660 -0.57 -9.77 19.60
CA ALA A 660 -1.33 -10.72 20.41
C ALA A 660 -0.98 -12.16 20.02
N GLY A 661 -0.81 -12.44 18.73
CA GLY A 661 -0.46 -13.77 18.22
C GLY A 661 -1.45 -14.84 18.69
N VAL A 662 -2.73 -14.49 18.75
CA VAL A 662 -3.82 -15.36 19.21
C VAL A 662 -4.75 -15.66 18.04
N SER A 663 -5.24 -16.88 17.94
CA SER A 663 -6.29 -17.24 16.98
C SER A 663 -7.66 -17.28 17.65
N ILE A 664 -8.73 -17.35 16.86
CA ILE A 664 -10.09 -17.60 17.36
C ILE A 664 -10.69 -18.85 16.71
N ASP A 665 -11.75 -19.38 17.28
CA ASP A 665 -12.57 -20.44 16.67
C ASP A 665 -13.30 -19.95 15.42
N MET A 666 -14.21 -18.98 15.58
CA MET A 666 -15.08 -18.47 14.52
C MET A 666 -15.71 -17.13 14.93
N PRO A 667 -16.14 -16.30 13.96
CA PRO A 667 -17.07 -15.21 14.22
C PRO A 667 -18.44 -15.76 14.65
N ALA A 668 -19.10 -15.07 15.58
CA ALA A 668 -20.44 -15.41 16.05
C ALA A 668 -21.39 -14.21 15.90
N GLY A 669 -22.60 -14.46 15.41
CA GLY A 669 -23.76 -13.57 15.40
C GLY A 669 -24.89 -14.09 16.30
N PRO A 670 -26.10 -13.49 16.24
CA PRO A 670 -27.32 -14.01 16.84
C PRO A 670 -27.58 -15.44 16.41
N SER A 671 -28.25 -16.17 17.30
CA SER A 671 -28.55 -17.58 17.11
C SER A 671 -29.67 -17.79 16.09
N GLU A 672 -29.57 -18.87 15.32
CA GLU A 672 -30.46 -19.18 14.19
C GLU A 672 -30.93 -20.64 14.21
N VAL A 673 -32.18 -20.90 13.85
CA VAL A 673 -32.65 -22.28 13.58
C VAL A 673 -33.48 -22.32 12.30
N LEU A 674 -33.28 -23.36 11.51
CA LEU A 674 -34.08 -23.66 10.32
C LEU A 674 -34.70 -25.05 10.46
N VAL A 675 -36.03 -25.11 10.47
CA VAL A 675 -36.79 -26.37 10.51
C VAL A 675 -37.30 -26.68 9.11
N VAL A 676 -36.96 -27.86 8.58
CA VAL A 676 -37.59 -28.42 7.38
C VAL A 676 -38.62 -29.44 7.83
N ALA A 677 -39.89 -29.18 7.52
CA ALA A 677 -41.03 -29.99 7.95
C ALA A 677 -41.87 -30.45 6.76
N ASP A 678 -42.26 -31.71 6.72
CA ASP A 678 -43.21 -32.24 5.74
C ASP A 678 -44.62 -32.41 6.36
N LYS A 679 -45.55 -32.96 5.57
CA LYS A 679 -46.92 -33.21 6.02
C LYS A 679 -47.07 -34.23 7.16
N ASP A 680 -46.05 -35.03 7.44
CA ASP A 680 -46.05 -35.99 8.53
C ASP A 680 -45.49 -35.37 9.84
N ALA A 681 -44.89 -34.18 9.76
CA ALA A 681 -44.35 -33.46 10.92
C ALA A 681 -45.44 -33.09 11.94
N ASN A 682 -45.16 -33.32 13.22
CA ASN A 682 -46.04 -32.91 14.30
C ASN A 682 -46.02 -31.38 14.47
N PRO A 683 -47.17 -30.68 14.33
CA PRO A 683 -47.21 -29.23 14.44
C PRO A 683 -46.68 -28.66 15.75
N ALA A 684 -46.91 -29.35 16.87
CA ALA A 684 -46.48 -28.90 18.18
C ALA A 684 -44.95 -28.98 18.34
N PHE A 685 -44.31 -29.98 17.71
CA PHE A 685 -42.85 -30.15 17.78
C PHE A 685 -42.12 -29.12 16.92
N VAL A 686 -42.63 -28.89 15.69
CA VAL A 686 -42.10 -27.83 14.82
C VAL A 686 -42.21 -26.47 15.52
N ALA A 687 -43.35 -26.16 16.13
CA ALA A 687 -43.54 -24.94 16.89
C ALA A 687 -42.59 -24.84 18.09
N SER A 688 -42.42 -25.91 18.87
CA SER A 688 -41.52 -25.89 20.04
C SER A 688 -40.07 -25.68 19.65
N ASP A 689 -39.61 -26.29 18.54
CA ASP A 689 -38.25 -26.14 18.03
C ASP A 689 -37.98 -24.71 17.51
N LEU A 690 -38.96 -24.09 16.83
CA LEU A 690 -38.85 -22.68 16.44
C LEU A 690 -38.79 -21.78 17.67
N LEU A 691 -39.57 -22.08 18.71
CA LEU A 691 -39.63 -21.27 19.93
C LEU A 691 -38.42 -21.44 20.82
N SER A 692 -37.80 -22.63 20.87
CA SER A 692 -36.60 -22.87 21.67
C SER A 692 -35.46 -21.95 21.25
N GLN A 693 -35.33 -21.66 19.96
CA GLN A 693 -34.33 -20.68 19.50
C GLN A 693 -34.81 -19.24 19.64
N ALA A 694 -36.09 -18.96 19.37
CA ALA A 694 -36.63 -17.59 19.43
C ALA A 694 -36.54 -16.97 20.83
N GLU A 695 -36.48 -17.77 21.90
CA GLU A 695 -36.31 -17.25 23.26
C GLU A 695 -34.88 -16.83 23.60
N HIS A 696 -33.87 -17.16 22.79
CA HIS A 696 -32.48 -16.78 23.07
C HIS A 696 -32.29 -15.26 23.09
N GLY A 697 -32.84 -14.55 22.11
CA GLY A 697 -32.76 -13.09 22.02
C GLY A 697 -33.67 -12.49 20.95
N VAL A 698 -33.96 -11.20 21.05
CA VAL A 698 -34.82 -10.47 20.09
C VAL A 698 -34.25 -10.43 18.67
N ASP A 699 -32.94 -10.66 18.54
CA ASP A 699 -32.16 -10.71 17.31
C ASP A 699 -32.02 -12.13 16.73
N SER A 700 -32.56 -13.16 17.42
CA SER A 700 -32.57 -14.54 16.93
C SER A 700 -33.53 -14.69 15.75
N GLN A 701 -33.12 -15.41 14.70
CA GLN A 701 -33.95 -15.62 13.52
C GLN A 701 -34.33 -17.09 13.39
N VAL A 702 -35.63 -17.35 13.19
CA VAL A 702 -36.13 -18.71 12.98
C VAL A 702 -36.78 -18.85 11.61
N VAL A 703 -36.52 -19.97 10.95
CA VAL A 703 -36.97 -20.23 9.58
C VAL A 703 -37.70 -21.57 9.53
N LEU A 704 -38.91 -21.57 8.98
CA LEU A 704 -39.64 -22.80 8.66
C LEU A 704 -39.66 -23.00 7.15
N ILE A 705 -39.26 -24.18 6.67
CA ILE A 705 -39.48 -24.63 5.29
C ILE A 705 -40.48 -25.78 5.31
N ALA A 706 -41.71 -25.48 4.92
CA ALA A 706 -42.84 -26.40 4.86
C ALA A 706 -42.92 -27.07 3.48
N VAL A 707 -42.71 -28.38 3.44
CA VAL A 707 -42.61 -29.20 2.22
C VAL A 707 -43.91 -29.97 1.98
N ASP A 708 -44.60 -29.72 0.85
CA ASP A 708 -45.85 -30.42 0.49
C ASP A 708 -46.93 -30.36 1.62
N ILE A 709 -46.93 -29.26 2.39
CA ILE A 709 -47.87 -29.04 3.50
C ILE A 709 -49.09 -28.24 3.00
N ASN A 710 -50.30 -28.74 3.28
CA ASN A 710 -51.55 -28.04 2.99
C ASN A 710 -51.85 -26.92 4.00
N ASP A 711 -52.76 -26.00 3.65
CA ASP A 711 -53.09 -24.86 4.51
C ASP A 711 -53.63 -25.23 5.89
N LYS A 712 -54.32 -26.37 6.03
CA LYS A 712 -54.84 -26.82 7.33
C LYS A 712 -53.70 -27.22 8.28
N HIS A 713 -52.72 -27.96 7.78
CA HIS A 713 -51.59 -28.44 8.57
C HIS A 713 -50.62 -27.30 8.88
N LEU A 714 -50.37 -26.40 7.92
CA LEU A 714 -49.57 -25.20 8.17
C LEU A 714 -50.23 -24.30 9.22
N LYS A 715 -51.55 -24.11 9.12
CA LYS A 715 -52.31 -23.38 10.13
C LYS A 715 -52.19 -24.01 11.53
N ALA A 716 -52.14 -25.34 11.63
CA ALA A 716 -51.93 -26.00 12.91
C ALA A 716 -50.55 -25.68 13.51
N ILE A 717 -49.50 -25.58 12.69
CA ILE A 717 -48.17 -25.14 13.16
C ILE A 717 -48.23 -23.69 13.65
N GLU A 718 -48.90 -22.80 12.91
CA GLU A 718 -49.07 -21.40 13.30
C GLU A 718 -49.93 -21.22 14.56
N ASP A 719 -50.92 -22.09 14.78
CA ASP A 719 -51.77 -22.11 15.98
C ASP A 719 -50.95 -22.57 17.21
N GLU A 720 -50.13 -23.61 17.07
CA GLU A 720 -49.22 -24.09 18.11
C GLU A 720 -48.13 -23.07 18.45
N LEU A 721 -47.47 -22.47 17.44
CA LEU A 721 -46.47 -21.42 17.63
C LEU A 721 -47.03 -20.28 18.49
N HIS A 722 -48.25 -19.82 18.20
CA HIS A 722 -48.89 -18.77 18.98
C HIS A 722 -49.22 -19.22 20.40
N ALA A 723 -49.86 -20.38 20.56
CA ALA A 723 -50.30 -20.89 21.86
C ALA A 723 -49.13 -21.12 22.81
N GLN A 724 -48.06 -21.76 22.31
CA GLN A 724 -46.86 -22.05 23.08
C GLN A 724 -46.08 -20.77 23.41
N ALA A 725 -45.91 -19.84 22.46
CA ALA A 725 -45.24 -18.57 22.70
C ALA A 725 -45.90 -17.75 23.83
N MET A 726 -47.24 -17.73 23.87
CA MET A 726 -47.99 -17.03 24.92
C MET A 726 -47.87 -17.68 26.30
N ALA A 727 -47.46 -18.96 26.37
CA ALA A 727 -47.21 -19.66 27.63
C ALA A 727 -45.78 -19.43 28.17
N LEU A 728 -44.88 -18.86 27.37
CA LEU A 728 -43.48 -18.64 27.76
C LEU A 728 -43.32 -17.37 28.63
N PRO A 729 -42.54 -17.43 29.72
CA PRO A 729 -42.24 -16.25 30.55
C PRO A 729 -41.54 -15.11 29.79
N ARG A 730 -40.87 -15.42 28.67
CA ARG A 730 -40.10 -14.49 27.84
C ARG A 730 -40.82 -14.14 26.53
N VAL A 731 -42.16 -14.16 26.51
CA VAL A 731 -42.99 -13.92 25.32
C VAL A 731 -42.64 -12.65 24.55
N ASP A 732 -42.24 -11.57 25.22
CA ASP A 732 -41.86 -10.32 24.54
C ASP A 732 -40.57 -10.44 23.72
N ILE A 733 -39.62 -11.28 24.16
CA ILE A 733 -38.39 -11.58 23.41
C ILE A 733 -38.73 -12.42 22.18
N VAL A 734 -39.55 -13.45 22.38
CA VAL A 734 -40.07 -14.32 21.31
C VAL A 734 -40.82 -13.49 20.26
N ARG A 735 -41.67 -12.54 20.68
CA ARG A 735 -42.36 -11.63 19.75
C ARG A 735 -41.38 -10.85 18.88
N GLY A 736 -40.32 -10.31 19.47
CA GLY A 736 -39.26 -9.60 18.75
C GLY A 736 -38.54 -10.48 17.72
N ALA A 737 -38.19 -11.71 18.09
CA ALA A 737 -37.54 -12.67 17.19
C ALA A 737 -38.47 -13.12 16.03
N ILE A 738 -39.75 -13.37 16.33
CA ILE A 738 -40.71 -13.86 15.34
C ILE A 738 -41.07 -12.80 14.28
N ASP A 739 -41.02 -11.50 14.61
CA ASP A 739 -41.37 -10.40 13.71
C ASP A 739 -40.54 -10.38 12.40
N HIS A 740 -39.28 -10.83 12.48
CA HIS A 740 -38.35 -10.93 11.34
C HIS A 740 -38.05 -12.39 10.92
N SER A 741 -38.85 -13.33 11.40
CA SER A 741 -38.77 -14.76 11.09
C SER A 741 -39.72 -15.16 9.94
N ILE A 742 -39.37 -16.21 9.20
CA ILE A 742 -39.99 -16.49 7.89
C ILE A 742 -40.41 -17.96 7.72
N THR A 743 -41.55 -18.18 7.06
CA THR A 743 -42.01 -19.49 6.61
C THR A 743 -41.99 -19.55 5.09
N PHE A 744 -41.21 -20.46 4.52
CA PHE A 744 -41.25 -20.83 3.11
C PHE A 744 -42.15 -22.05 2.90
N VAL A 745 -43.04 -21.99 1.91
CA VAL A 745 -43.81 -23.16 1.44
C VAL A 745 -43.27 -23.57 0.09
N VAL A 746 -42.75 -24.79 0.01
CA VAL A 746 -42.03 -25.35 -1.14
C VAL A 746 -42.68 -26.64 -1.63
N LYS A 747 -42.40 -27.00 -2.89
CA LYS A 747 -43.07 -28.15 -3.52
C LYS A 747 -42.50 -29.49 -3.10
N ASP A 748 -41.19 -29.56 -2.86
CA ASP A 748 -40.47 -30.81 -2.59
C ASP A 748 -39.22 -30.60 -1.72
N ILE A 749 -38.64 -31.71 -1.27
CA ILE A 749 -37.48 -31.76 -0.39
C ILE A 749 -36.23 -31.19 -1.09
N ASP A 750 -36.08 -31.39 -2.39
CA ASP A 750 -34.92 -30.88 -3.14
C ASP A 750 -34.89 -29.34 -3.12
N GLU A 751 -36.04 -28.70 -3.35
CA GLU A 751 -36.18 -27.24 -3.21
C GLU A 751 -35.91 -26.80 -1.77
N ALA A 752 -36.43 -27.53 -0.79
CA ALA A 752 -36.25 -27.22 0.64
C ALA A 752 -34.78 -27.20 1.04
N ILE A 753 -34.03 -28.25 0.67
CA ILE A 753 -32.62 -28.38 0.99
C ILE A 753 -31.77 -27.41 0.16
N ALA A 754 -32.14 -27.10 -1.08
CA ALA A 754 -31.46 -26.07 -1.87
C ALA A 754 -31.56 -24.68 -1.20
N LEU A 755 -32.72 -24.34 -0.62
CA LEU A 755 -32.90 -23.10 0.15
C LEU A 755 -32.14 -23.14 1.48
N SER A 756 -32.24 -24.24 2.22
CA SER A 756 -31.48 -24.43 3.47
C SER A 756 -29.97 -24.29 3.26
N ASN A 757 -29.41 -24.95 2.24
CA ASN A 757 -28.00 -24.84 1.87
C ASN A 757 -27.60 -23.41 1.47
N ARG A 758 -28.51 -22.64 0.87
CA ARG A 758 -28.24 -21.24 0.51
C ARG A 758 -28.25 -20.33 1.73
N TYR A 759 -29.16 -20.59 2.67
CA TYR A 759 -29.25 -19.90 3.95
C TYR A 759 -28.04 -20.21 4.84
N ALA A 760 -27.61 -21.47 4.87
CA ALA A 760 -26.55 -22.03 5.71
C ALA A 760 -26.80 -21.77 7.20
N PRO A 761 -27.83 -22.43 7.80
CA PRO A 761 -28.23 -22.19 9.18
C PRO A 761 -27.18 -22.65 10.19
N GLU A 762 -27.21 -22.05 11.38
CA GLU A 762 -26.52 -22.57 12.57
C GLU A 762 -27.06 -23.97 12.92
N HIS A 763 -28.37 -24.06 13.17
CA HIS A 763 -29.07 -25.31 13.46
C HIS A 763 -30.05 -25.68 12.34
N LEU A 764 -29.95 -26.91 11.83
CA LEU A 764 -30.90 -27.47 10.86
C LEU A 764 -31.67 -28.63 11.50
N ILE A 765 -32.99 -28.53 11.57
CA ILE A 765 -33.85 -29.60 12.09
C ILE A 765 -34.65 -30.20 10.93
N LEU A 766 -34.57 -31.51 10.77
CA LEU A 766 -35.29 -32.28 9.75
C LEU A 766 -36.46 -33.03 10.38
N GLN A 767 -37.60 -32.35 10.48
CA GLN A 767 -38.90 -32.90 10.93
C GLN A 767 -39.59 -33.59 9.74
N LEU A 768 -38.98 -34.67 9.24
CA LEU A 768 -39.41 -35.39 8.03
C LEU A 768 -39.62 -36.88 8.33
N LYS A 769 -40.55 -37.53 7.62
CA LYS A 769 -40.80 -38.97 7.78
C LYS A 769 -39.55 -39.83 7.54
N ASN A 770 -38.76 -39.49 6.52
CA ASN A 770 -37.51 -40.18 6.16
C ASN A 770 -36.29 -39.26 6.33
N ALA A 771 -36.21 -38.49 7.43
CA ALA A 771 -35.19 -37.45 7.64
C ALA A 771 -33.73 -37.89 7.39
N ALA A 772 -33.37 -39.13 7.74
CA ALA A 772 -32.00 -39.64 7.57
C ALA A 772 -31.58 -39.76 6.09
N GLU A 773 -32.52 -40.04 5.18
CA GLU A 773 -32.25 -40.17 3.74
C GLU A 773 -31.90 -38.81 3.10
N VAL A 774 -32.28 -37.70 3.75
CA VAL A 774 -32.07 -36.33 3.27
C VAL A 774 -30.68 -35.80 3.64
N LEU A 775 -30.01 -36.39 4.63
CA LEU A 775 -28.72 -35.93 5.14
C LEU A 775 -27.64 -35.75 4.05
N PRO A 776 -27.47 -36.64 3.05
CA PRO A 776 -26.48 -36.45 1.98
C PRO A 776 -26.70 -35.20 1.11
N LEU A 777 -27.91 -34.62 1.12
CA LEU A 777 -28.23 -33.40 0.38
C LEU A 777 -27.82 -32.13 1.14
N VAL A 778 -27.60 -32.22 2.46
CA VAL A 778 -27.16 -31.10 3.29
C VAL A 778 -25.69 -30.78 2.99
N GLN A 779 -25.44 -29.56 2.50
CA GLN A 779 -24.11 -29.04 2.17
C GLN A 779 -23.62 -28.03 3.21
N ASN A 780 -24.51 -27.19 3.76
CA ASN A 780 -24.15 -26.13 4.70
C ASN A 780 -25.13 -26.10 5.89
N ALA A 781 -24.66 -26.51 7.07
CA ALA A 781 -25.33 -26.34 8.36
C ALA A 781 -24.28 -26.45 9.48
N GLY A 782 -24.47 -25.75 10.59
CA GLY A 782 -23.58 -25.88 11.76
C GLY A 782 -23.76 -27.24 12.45
N SER A 783 -25.00 -27.58 12.78
CA SER A 783 -25.40 -28.88 13.33
C SER A 783 -26.75 -29.31 12.75
N VAL A 784 -26.96 -30.62 12.62
CA VAL A 784 -28.17 -31.20 12.01
C VAL A 784 -28.86 -32.14 13.00
N PHE A 785 -30.16 -31.93 13.18
CA PHE A 785 -31.03 -32.72 14.03
C PHE A 785 -32.02 -33.51 13.18
N ILE A 786 -32.07 -34.82 13.39
CA ILE A 786 -32.70 -35.77 12.45
C ILE A 786 -33.91 -36.42 13.11
N GLY A 787 -35.10 -36.18 12.55
CA GLY A 787 -36.36 -36.80 12.96
C GLY A 787 -37.04 -36.16 14.16
N GLU A 788 -38.25 -36.65 14.47
CA GLU A 788 -39.20 -36.02 15.40
C GLU A 788 -38.75 -35.99 16.88
N TRP A 789 -37.83 -36.87 17.27
CA TRP A 789 -37.38 -37.05 18.66
C TRP A 789 -36.10 -36.28 18.99
N THR A 790 -35.61 -35.47 18.06
CA THR A 790 -34.30 -34.82 18.15
C THR A 790 -34.47 -33.30 18.18
N PRO A 791 -35.04 -32.70 19.25
CA PRO A 791 -35.13 -31.25 19.36
C PRO A 791 -33.74 -30.62 19.50
N GLU A 792 -33.58 -29.35 19.12
CA GLU A 792 -32.32 -28.61 19.27
C GLU A 792 -31.77 -28.70 20.70
N SER A 793 -32.66 -28.65 21.69
CA SER A 793 -32.32 -28.72 23.10
C SER A 793 -31.50 -29.96 23.48
N VAL A 794 -31.71 -31.13 22.85
CA VAL A 794 -30.85 -32.28 23.19
C VAL A 794 -29.40 -32.05 22.74
N GLY A 795 -29.19 -31.35 21.62
CA GLY A 795 -27.87 -30.95 21.13
C GLY A 795 -27.20 -29.92 22.02
N ASP A 796 -27.96 -28.91 22.45
CA ASP A 796 -27.45 -27.81 23.28
C ASP A 796 -26.90 -28.25 24.63
N TYR A 797 -27.40 -29.38 25.14
CA TYR A 797 -27.11 -29.79 26.51
C TYR A 797 -26.39 -31.13 26.64
N SER A 798 -26.80 -32.19 25.92
CA SER A 798 -26.46 -33.56 26.38
C SER A 798 -26.23 -34.62 25.30
N ALA A 799 -26.62 -34.43 24.04
CA ALA A 799 -26.43 -35.44 23.01
C ALA A 799 -24.94 -35.73 22.72
N GLY A 800 -24.07 -34.75 23.01
CA GLY A 800 -22.61 -34.84 22.88
C GLY A 800 -22.05 -34.03 21.71
N VAL A 801 -22.88 -33.67 20.73
CA VAL A 801 -22.55 -32.67 19.71
C VAL A 801 -22.30 -31.31 20.35
N ASN A 802 -21.56 -30.43 19.65
CA ASN A 802 -21.19 -29.12 20.18
C ASN A 802 -22.18 -28.04 19.75
N HIS A 803 -22.57 -27.16 20.67
CA HIS A 803 -23.50 -26.06 20.39
C HIS A 803 -22.82 -24.71 20.12
N SER A 804 -21.49 -24.64 20.17
CA SER A 804 -20.75 -23.46 19.74
C SER A 804 -20.57 -23.53 18.23
N LEU A 805 -21.53 -22.97 17.51
CA LEU A 805 -21.69 -23.17 16.07
C LEU A 805 -21.56 -21.86 15.27
N PRO A 806 -21.25 -21.95 13.97
CA PRO A 806 -21.13 -20.78 13.11
C PRO A 806 -22.52 -20.29 12.69
N THR A 807 -22.84 -19.05 13.06
CA THR A 807 -24.09 -18.36 12.65
C THR A 807 -23.83 -17.42 11.47
N TYR A 808 -24.76 -16.56 11.06
CA TYR A 808 -24.49 -15.53 10.03
C TYR A 808 -24.04 -16.05 8.66
N GLY A 809 -24.41 -17.29 8.34
CA GLY A 809 -24.02 -17.97 7.11
C GLY A 809 -22.56 -18.43 7.11
N TYR A 810 -21.85 -18.29 8.23
CA TYR A 810 -20.49 -18.80 8.39
C TYR A 810 -20.42 -20.32 8.29
N ALA A 811 -21.54 -21.04 8.45
CA ALA A 811 -21.63 -22.49 8.19
C ALA A 811 -21.23 -22.89 6.75
N LYS A 812 -21.11 -21.92 5.81
CA LYS A 812 -20.55 -22.16 4.46
C LYS A 812 -19.03 -22.41 4.45
N GLN A 813 -18.32 -22.01 5.51
CA GLN A 813 -16.86 -21.98 5.54
C GLN A 813 -16.24 -22.31 6.91
N TYR A 814 -17.04 -22.35 7.97
CA TYR A 814 -16.65 -22.75 9.33
C TYR A 814 -17.41 -24.00 9.74
N SER A 815 -16.78 -24.80 10.59
CA SER A 815 -17.44 -25.87 11.35
C SER A 815 -17.78 -25.39 12.75
N GLY A 816 -18.73 -26.06 13.40
CA GLY A 816 -18.88 -25.98 14.86
C GLY A 816 -17.60 -26.32 15.60
N VAL A 817 -17.49 -25.85 16.85
CA VAL A 817 -16.39 -26.24 17.73
C VAL A 817 -16.35 -27.76 17.85
N ASN A 818 -15.18 -28.34 17.65
CA ASN A 818 -14.96 -29.78 17.69
C ASN A 818 -13.52 -30.07 18.15
N LEU A 819 -13.08 -31.32 18.17
CA LEU A 819 -11.71 -31.66 18.60
C LEU A 819 -10.64 -30.98 17.74
N ALA A 820 -10.88 -30.85 16.42
CA ALA A 820 -9.97 -30.17 15.50
C ALA A 820 -9.80 -28.69 15.82
N SER A 821 -10.76 -28.05 16.49
CA SER A 821 -10.65 -26.66 16.96
C SER A 821 -9.52 -26.46 17.98
N PHE A 822 -9.11 -27.52 18.68
CA PHE A 822 -8.13 -27.52 19.77
C PHE A 822 -6.78 -28.16 19.41
N VAL A 823 -6.60 -28.63 18.17
CA VAL A 823 -5.35 -29.25 17.73
C VAL A 823 -4.79 -28.58 16.47
N LYS A 824 -3.50 -28.77 16.25
CA LYS A 824 -2.78 -28.43 15.01
C LYS A 824 -2.39 -29.72 14.32
N HIS A 825 -2.56 -29.78 13.01
CA HIS A 825 -2.07 -30.88 12.19
C HIS A 825 -0.72 -30.50 11.61
N ILE A 826 0.34 -31.17 12.04
CA ILE A 826 1.71 -30.93 11.58
C ILE A 826 2.06 -31.98 10.55
N THR A 827 2.57 -31.55 9.40
CA THR A 827 3.09 -32.44 8.35
C THR A 827 4.58 -32.66 8.51
N SER A 828 5.06 -33.85 8.21
CA SER A 828 6.48 -34.13 8.03
C SER A 828 6.73 -34.89 6.73
N SER A 829 7.90 -34.72 6.16
CA SER A 829 8.39 -35.52 5.05
C SER A 829 9.75 -36.12 5.40
N ASN A 830 9.94 -37.38 5.04
CA ASN A 830 11.18 -38.12 5.22
C ASN A 830 11.53 -38.78 3.88
N LEU A 831 12.71 -38.48 3.37
CA LEU A 831 13.19 -38.99 2.10
C LEU A 831 14.40 -39.89 2.34
N THR A 832 14.39 -41.06 1.71
CA THR A 832 15.60 -41.86 1.51
C THR A 832 16.47 -41.25 0.40
N ALA A 833 17.71 -41.73 0.26
CA ALA A 833 18.59 -41.34 -0.84
C ALA A 833 17.95 -41.58 -2.21
N ASP A 834 17.38 -42.77 -2.42
CA ASP A 834 16.68 -43.13 -3.66
C ASP A 834 15.44 -42.26 -3.88
N GLY A 835 14.69 -41.96 -2.82
CA GLY A 835 13.56 -41.04 -2.89
C GLY A 835 13.95 -39.64 -3.35
N LEU A 836 15.10 -39.12 -2.87
CA LEU A 836 15.63 -37.83 -3.32
C LEU A 836 16.13 -37.89 -4.78
N HIS A 837 16.74 -39.00 -5.20
CA HIS A 837 17.08 -39.21 -6.62
C HIS A 837 15.83 -39.21 -7.51
N ASN A 838 14.76 -39.88 -7.08
CA ASN A 838 13.51 -39.99 -7.84
C ASN A 838 12.82 -38.63 -8.05
N VAL A 839 12.76 -37.80 -7.02
CA VAL A 839 12.04 -36.50 -7.07
C VAL A 839 12.93 -35.32 -7.45
N GLY A 840 14.25 -35.47 -7.32
CA GLY A 840 15.19 -34.35 -7.29
C GLY A 840 15.24 -33.55 -8.60
N GLU A 841 15.19 -34.20 -9.76
CA GLU A 841 15.17 -33.52 -11.06
C GLU A 841 13.95 -32.61 -11.20
N ALA A 842 12.77 -33.12 -10.84
CA ALA A 842 11.52 -32.36 -10.89
C ALA A 842 11.60 -31.12 -9.98
N VAL A 843 12.10 -31.26 -8.75
CA VAL A 843 12.25 -30.13 -7.81
C VAL A 843 13.25 -29.10 -8.35
N MET A 844 14.40 -29.55 -8.87
CA MET A 844 15.40 -28.64 -9.44
C MET A 844 14.87 -27.87 -10.64
N GLN A 845 14.07 -28.52 -11.50
CA GLN A 845 13.47 -27.88 -12.66
C GLN A 845 12.42 -26.85 -12.27
N LEU A 846 11.52 -27.18 -11.32
CA LEU A 846 10.51 -26.24 -10.82
C LEU A 846 11.15 -25.04 -10.13
N ALA A 847 12.13 -25.28 -9.25
CA ALA A 847 12.88 -24.19 -8.59
C ALA A 847 13.61 -23.29 -9.60
N SER A 848 14.07 -23.84 -10.73
CA SER A 848 14.66 -23.06 -11.82
C SER A 848 13.64 -22.18 -12.55
N VAL A 849 12.42 -22.67 -12.78
CA VAL A 849 11.34 -21.91 -13.43
C VAL A 849 10.88 -20.76 -12.53
N GLU A 850 10.88 -20.96 -11.22
CA GLU A 850 10.53 -19.95 -10.21
C GLU A 850 11.65 -18.95 -9.91
N GLY A 851 12.87 -19.18 -10.43
CA GLY A 851 14.03 -18.33 -10.14
C GLY A 851 14.55 -18.46 -8.70
N LEU A 852 14.31 -19.60 -8.04
CA LEU A 852 14.68 -19.88 -6.66
C LEU A 852 15.95 -20.75 -6.59
N ASP A 853 17.09 -20.21 -7.04
CA ASP A 853 18.33 -20.98 -7.22
C ASP A 853 18.86 -21.62 -5.92
N ALA A 854 18.61 -21.02 -4.75
CA ALA A 854 18.96 -21.63 -3.47
C ALA A 854 18.18 -22.93 -3.20
N HIS A 855 16.90 -22.99 -3.57
CA HIS A 855 16.08 -24.21 -3.46
C HIS A 855 16.60 -25.31 -4.40
N ARG A 856 16.89 -24.93 -5.65
CA ARG A 856 17.51 -25.84 -6.63
C ARG A 856 18.85 -26.39 -6.12
N ARG A 857 19.72 -25.52 -5.61
CA ARG A 857 21.05 -25.87 -5.12
C ARG A 857 21.00 -26.79 -3.89
N ALA A 858 20.00 -26.62 -3.02
CA ALA A 858 19.82 -27.51 -1.88
C ALA A 858 19.63 -28.98 -2.30
N VAL A 859 18.96 -29.22 -3.44
CA VAL A 859 18.79 -30.56 -4.02
C VAL A 859 20.03 -30.99 -4.77
N SER A 860 20.59 -30.13 -5.63
CA SER A 860 21.74 -30.49 -6.48
C SER A 860 22.94 -30.95 -5.65
N ILE A 861 23.30 -30.23 -4.57
CA ILE A 861 24.44 -30.59 -3.71
C ILE A 861 24.29 -32.00 -3.12
N ARG A 862 23.06 -32.40 -2.76
CA ARG A 862 22.80 -33.73 -2.19
C ARG A 862 22.92 -34.81 -3.26
N ILE A 863 22.40 -34.56 -4.47
CA ILE A 863 22.56 -35.46 -5.61
C ILE A 863 24.04 -35.58 -5.99
N ASP A 864 24.76 -34.47 -6.08
CA ASP A 864 26.18 -34.45 -6.36
C ASP A 864 26.96 -35.23 -5.29
N HIS A 865 26.65 -35.04 -4.01
CA HIS A 865 27.27 -35.80 -2.92
C HIS A 865 27.06 -37.32 -3.06
N MET A 866 25.84 -37.75 -3.40
CA MET A 866 25.53 -39.17 -3.65
C MET A 866 26.29 -39.70 -4.87
N ASN A 867 26.39 -38.90 -5.94
CA ASN A 867 27.14 -39.25 -7.16
C ASN A 867 28.65 -39.31 -6.90
N HIS A 868 29.20 -38.41 -6.07
CA HIS A 868 30.62 -38.39 -5.71
C HIS A 868 31.01 -39.54 -4.76
N ALA A 869 30.10 -39.98 -3.89
CA ALA A 869 30.31 -41.15 -3.03
C ALA A 869 30.41 -42.47 -3.83
N ILE A 870 29.88 -42.51 -5.06
CA ILE A 870 29.99 -43.67 -5.96
C ILE A 870 31.35 -43.71 -6.69
N ILE A 871 32.11 -42.60 -6.76
CA ILE A 871 33.38 -42.48 -7.50
C ILE A 871 34.59 -42.80 -6.59
N ILE A 872 34.48 -43.82 -5.74
CA ILE A 872 35.64 -44.47 -5.07
C ILE A 872 35.65 -45.98 -5.38
N GLY A 873 35.29 -46.34 -6.61
CA GLY A 873 35.45 -47.66 -7.21
C GLY A 873 36.14 -47.55 -8.58
N PRO A 874 37.02 -48.51 -8.98
CA PRO A 874 37.99 -48.28 -10.04
C PRO A 874 37.41 -48.48 -11.46
N PHE A 875 37.84 -47.59 -12.38
CA PHE A 875 37.80 -47.68 -13.85
C PHE A 875 36.43 -47.73 -14.57
N LEU A 876 36.13 -46.68 -15.37
CA LEU A 876 35.95 -46.82 -16.83
C LEU A 876 35.91 -45.44 -17.53
N VAL A 877 36.75 -45.26 -18.55
CA VAL A 877 36.73 -44.16 -19.52
C VAL A 877 35.93 -44.62 -20.74
N ILE A 878 34.89 -43.90 -21.16
CA ILE A 878 34.41 -43.91 -22.56
C ILE A 878 33.98 -42.50 -22.99
N SER A 879 34.35 -42.19 -24.23
CA SER A 879 34.31 -40.95 -25.00
C SER A 879 32.92 -40.45 -25.46
N LYS A 880 32.85 -39.12 -25.64
CA LYS A 880 31.85 -38.27 -26.38
C LYS A 880 31.63 -38.72 -27.85
N PRO A 881 30.52 -38.35 -28.57
CA PRO A 881 30.28 -36.96 -29.05
C PRO A 881 28.82 -36.42 -29.25
N GLN A 882 28.72 -35.09 -29.07
CA GLN A 882 27.93 -34.05 -29.78
C GLN A 882 26.44 -34.26 -30.16
N ALA A 883 25.58 -33.35 -29.69
CA ALA A 883 24.89 -32.32 -30.52
C ALA A 883 23.86 -31.51 -29.70
N CYS A 884 24.13 -30.21 -29.48
CA CYS A 884 23.20 -29.09 -29.70
C CYS A 884 23.83 -27.80 -29.15
N LYS A 885 24.46 -27.04 -30.05
CA LYS A 885 24.86 -25.63 -29.87
C LYS A 885 23.85 -24.78 -30.64
N SER A 886 23.15 -23.89 -29.97
CA SER A 886 23.11 -22.46 -30.36
C SER A 886 22.40 -21.63 -29.30
N ILE A 887 22.95 -20.43 -29.08
CA ILE A 887 22.57 -19.38 -28.14
C ILE A 887 23.07 -19.60 -26.70
N LEU A 888 24.39 -19.63 -26.58
CA LEU A 888 25.11 -19.33 -25.33
C LEU A 888 25.29 -17.82 -25.23
N MET A 889 24.60 -17.18 -24.28
CA MET A 889 25.16 -15.98 -23.63
C MET A 889 26.49 -16.39 -23.02
N HIS A 890 27.56 -15.66 -23.35
CA HIS A 890 28.86 -15.84 -22.71
C HIS A 890 28.68 -15.63 -21.20
N TYR A 891 28.72 -16.72 -20.43
CA TYR A 891 29.10 -16.64 -19.03
C TYR A 891 30.57 -16.19 -19.03
N ALA A 892 30.84 -15.03 -18.44
CA ALA A 892 32.21 -14.65 -18.08
C ALA A 892 32.75 -15.74 -17.14
N GLU A 893 33.97 -16.22 -17.41
CA GLU A 893 34.66 -17.14 -16.50
C GLU A 893 34.94 -16.38 -15.17
N GLU A 894 34.86 -17.07 -14.03
CA GLU A 894 35.21 -16.49 -12.73
C GLU A 894 36.68 -16.01 -12.75
N MET A 895 36.93 -14.82 -12.19
CA MET A 895 38.28 -14.24 -12.12
C MET A 895 39.26 -15.16 -11.40
N LYS A 896 40.39 -15.46 -12.04
CA LYS A 896 41.48 -16.23 -11.41
C LYS A 896 42.25 -15.37 -10.41
N VAL A 897 41.99 -15.60 -9.13
CA VAL A 897 42.65 -14.90 -8.00
C VAL A 897 43.96 -15.57 -7.60
N GLN A 898 44.06 -16.89 -7.78
CA GLN A 898 45.23 -17.67 -7.40
C GLN A 898 46.48 -17.24 -8.19
N ASP A 899 47.61 -17.13 -7.50
CA ASP A 899 48.92 -16.76 -8.06
C ASP A 899 48.93 -15.42 -8.82
N ARG A 900 48.06 -14.50 -8.41
CA ARG A 900 48.08 -13.08 -8.80
C ARG A 900 48.35 -12.16 -7.61
N THR A 901 48.90 -10.99 -7.87
CA THR A 901 49.25 -9.99 -6.85
C THR A 901 48.21 -8.87 -6.79
N PHE A 902 47.71 -8.53 -5.59
CA PHE A 902 46.74 -7.46 -5.39
C PHE A 902 47.31 -6.34 -4.51
N ILE A 903 47.21 -5.10 -4.98
CA ILE A 903 47.59 -3.91 -4.20
C ILE A 903 46.38 -3.46 -3.37
N ILE A 904 46.55 -3.27 -2.07
CA ILE A 904 45.45 -2.89 -1.16
C ILE A 904 45.88 -1.65 -0.36
N SER A 905 45.27 -0.50 -0.63
CA SER A 905 45.46 0.69 0.22
C SER A 905 44.61 0.59 1.48
N GLY A 906 45.13 1.00 2.63
CA GLY A 906 44.45 0.74 3.91
C GLY A 906 44.45 -0.75 4.29
N GLY A 907 45.40 -1.53 3.76
CA GLY A 907 45.45 -2.99 3.89
C GLY A 907 45.83 -3.51 5.28
N SER A 908 46.19 -2.64 6.23
CA SER A 908 46.62 -3.05 7.58
C SER A 908 45.51 -2.98 8.62
N SER A 909 44.30 -2.50 8.28
CA SER A 909 43.18 -2.42 9.23
C SER A 909 41.81 -2.58 8.56
N GLY A 910 40.79 -2.85 9.37
CA GLY A 910 39.38 -2.86 8.94
C GLY A 910 39.11 -3.74 7.71
N LEU A 911 38.35 -3.19 6.75
CA LEU A 911 37.98 -3.88 5.52
C LEU A 911 39.19 -4.27 4.67
N GLY A 912 40.20 -3.40 4.57
CA GLY A 912 41.40 -3.69 3.77
C GLY A 912 42.17 -4.90 4.28
N LEU A 913 42.31 -5.04 5.60
CA LEU A 913 42.94 -6.20 6.23
C LEU A 913 42.14 -7.49 6.04
N ALA A 914 40.81 -7.42 6.17
CA ALA A 914 39.94 -8.56 5.92
C ALA A 914 40.05 -9.04 4.46
N THR A 915 40.05 -8.10 3.51
CA THR A 915 40.25 -8.39 2.09
C THR A 915 41.63 -9.01 1.83
N ALA A 916 42.68 -8.51 2.48
CA ALA A 916 44.03 -9.07 2.36
C ALA A 916 44.09 -10.55 2.81
N VAL A 917 43.51 -10.87 3.97
CA VAL A 917 43.47 -12.24 4.50
C VAL A 917 42.63 -13.15 3.59
N ALA A 918 41.51 -12.66 3.07
CA ALA A 918 40.67 -13.41 2.15
C ALA A 918 41.41 -13.77 0.85
N LEU A 919 42.09 -12.81 0.23
CA LEU A 919 42.88 -13.04 -0.99
C LEU A 919 44.04 -14.00 -0.74
N LEU A 920 44.78 -13.83 0.35
CA LEU A 920 45.84 -14.76 0.75
C LEU A 920 45.33 -16.20 0.94
N SER A 921 44.14 -16.36 1.51
CA SER A 921 43.53 -17.69 1.72
C SER A 921 43.14 -18.40 0.41
N GLN A 922 42.97 -17.64 -0.66
CA GLN A 922 42.69 -18.15 -2.02
C GLN A 922 43.95 -18.30 -2.87
N GLY A 923 45.13 -18.19 -2.27
CA GLY A 923 46.39 -18.36 -2.97
C GLY A 923 46.84 -17.15 -3.78
N ALA A 924 46.27 -15.95 -3.55
CA ALA A 924 46.83 -14.71 -4.08
C ALA A 924 48.04 -14.22 -3.27
N ASN A 925 48.71 -13.21 -3.81
CA ASN A 925 49.71 -12.40 -3.14
C ASN A 925 49.14 -11.00 -2.88
N VAL A 926 49.52 -10.37 -1.77
CA VAL A 926 49.00 -9.04 -1.40
C VAL A 926 50.13 -8.05 -1.10
N SER A 927 50.00 -6.83 -1.62
CA SER A 927 50.83 -5.68 -1.29
C SER A 927 50.01 -4.68 -0.49
N LEU A 928 50.34 -4.54 0.80
CA LEU A 928 49.63 -3.73 1.78
C LEU A 928 50.27 -2.34 1.85
N LEU A 929 49.51 -1.34 1.42
CA LEU A 929 49.89 0.07 1.46
C LEU A 929 49.15 0.76 2.60
N ASP A 930 49.84 1.03 3.69
CA ASP A 930 49.24 1.64 4.88
C ASP A 930 50.28 2.45 5.67
N LEU A 931 49.85 3.36 6.53
CA LEU A 931 50.75 4.14 7.38
C LEU A 931 51.37 3.29 8.50
N ASN A 932 50.64 2.26 8.92
CA ASN A 932 51.01 1.34 9.99
C ASN A 932 51.12 -0.10 9.45
N PRO A 933 52.03 -0.92 9.98
CA PRO A 933 52.09 -2.33 9.62
C PRO A 933 50.81 -3.07 10.09
N PRO A 934 50.44 -4.19 9.45
CA PRO A 934 49.33 -5.01 9.92
C PRO A 934 49.62 -5.52 11.35
N PRO A 935 48.62 -5.59 12.24
CA PRO A 935 48.84 -6.04 13.61
C PRO A 935 49.39 -7.47 13.68
N SER A 936 50.30 -7.72 14.62
CA SER A 936 50.88 -9.04 14.85
C SER A 936 49.84 -10.03 15.39
N GLY A 937 49.90 -11.28 14.94
CA GLY A 937 49.06 -12.37 15.45
C GLY A 937 47.67 -12.53 14.82
N ILE A 938 47.27 -11.65 13.88
CA ILE A 938 45.94 -11.74 13.23
C ILE A 938 45.85 -12.93 12.26
N SER A 939 46.89 -13.16 11.45
CA SER A 939 46.95 -14.33 10.57
C SER A 939 48.41 -14.66 10.26
N PRO A 940 48.82 -15.95 10.32
CA PRO A 940 50.16 -16.35 9.92
C PRO A 940 50.43 -16.07 8.42
N LEU A 941 49.39 -15.98 7.59
CA LEU A 941 49.52 -15.69 6.15
C LEU A 941 50.11 -14.29 5.88
N LEU A 942 49.84 -13.32 6.75
CA LEU A 942 50.37 -11.95 6.65
C LEU A 942 51.87 -11.88 6.96
N THR A 943 52.42 -12.89 7.65
CA THR A 943 53.84 -12.96 7.99
C THR A 943 54.68 -13.69 6.93
N ASN A 944 54.07 -14.20 5.87
CA ASN A 944 54.78 -14.90 4.80
C ASN A 944 55.38 -13.90 3.79
N PRO A 945 56.72 -13.69 3.77
CA PRO A 945 57.36 -12.71 2.88
C PRO A 945 57.29 -13.08 1.39
N SER A 946 56.96 -14.33 1.05
CA SER A 946 56.74 -14.76 -0.34
C SER A 946 55.36 -14.40 -0.88
N ARG A 947 54.39 -14.08 0.01
CA ARG A 947 52.99 -13.80 -0.37
C ARG A 947 52.46 -12.46 0.12
N THR A 948 53.13 -11.82 1.07
CA THR A 948 52.74 -10.53 1.64
C THR A 948 53.89 -9.54 1.60
N LEU A 949 53.67 -8.37 1.00
CA LEU A 949 54.54 -7.20 1.10
C LEU A 949 53.83 -6.11 1.88
N TYR A 950 54.47 -5.53 2.89
CA TYR A 950 54.00 -4.29 3.51
C TYR A 950 54.92 -3.14 3.09
N THR A 951 54.32 -2.05 2.62
CA THR A 951 55.02 -0.79 2.39
C THR A 951 54.35 0.31 3.18
N ARG A 952 55.15 1.07 3.94
CA ARG A 952 54.65 2.24 4.65
C ARG A 952 54.28 3.31 3.63
N THR A 953 52.99 3.61 3.50
CA THR A 953 52.49 4.46 2.42
C THR A 953 51.54 5.54 2.93
N ASN A 954 51.86 6.79 2.61
CA ASN A 954 50.95 7.91 2.76
C ASN A 954 50.25 8.17 1.42
N VAL A 955 48.96 7.80 1.32
CA VAL A 955 48.16 7.94 0.10
C VAL A 955 47.94 9.39 -0.35
N THR A 956 48.23 10.39 0.48
CA THR A 956 48.18 11.80 0.06
C THR A 956 49.46 12.24 -0.67
N SER A 957 50.52 11.45 -0.64
CA SER A 957 51.80 11.74 -1.29
C SER A 957 52.01 10.86 -2.53
N THR A 958 52.05 11.49 -3.70
CA THR A 958 52.31 10.81 -4.98
C THR A 958 53.65 10.10 -4.99
N ALA A 959 54.69 10.69 -4.37
CA ALA A 959 56.00 10.04 -4.25
C ALA A 959 55.95 8.79 -3.36
N SER A 960 55.14 8.81 -2.28
CA SER A 960 54.96 7.65 -1.40
C SER A 960 54.18 6.53 -2.09
N LEU A 961 53.15 6.87 -2.87
CA LEU A 961 52.42 5.89 -3.69
C LEU A 961 53.33 5.29 -4.78
N GLN A 962 54.07 6.14 -5.51
CA GLN A 962 55.00 5.67 -6.54
C GLN A 962 56.04 4.69 -5.96
N HIS A 963 56.66 5.04 -4.82
CA HIS A 963 57.60 4.15 -4.15
C HIS A 963 56.97 2.80 -3.78
N ALA A 964 55.71 2.77 -3.36
CA ALA A 964 55.01 1.53 -3.04
C ALA A 964 54.65 0.70 -4.28
N ILE A 965 54.30 1.34 -5.39
CA ILE A 965 54.11 0.67 -6.69
C ILE A 965 55.44 0.06 -7.15
N ASP A 966 56.53 0.84 -7.16
CA ASP A 966 57.86 0.37 -7.56
C ASP A 966 58.33 -0.80 -6.70
N SER A 967 58.11 -0.71 -5.38
CA SER A 967 58.42 -1.79 -4.43
C SER A 967 57.60 -3.05 -4.70
N THR A 968 56.31 -2.89 -5.05
CA THR A 968 55.44 -4.01 -5.42
C THR A 968 55.92 -4.68 -6.71
N VAL A 969 56.24 -3.90 -7.74
CA VAL A 969 56.72 -4.42 -9.03
C VAL A 969 58.08 -5.11 -8.90
N SER A 970 58.99 -4.53 -8.12
CA SER A 970 60.28 -5.16 -7.81
C SER A 970 60.07 -6.46 -7.03
N TRP A 971 59.17 -6.49 -6.05
CA TRP A 971 58.87 -7.68 -5.26
C TRP A 971 58.22 -8.80 -6.09
N ILE A 972 57.31 -8.46 -7.00
CA ILE A 972 56.73 -9.41 -7.96
C ILE A 972 57.84 -10.09 -8.77
N SER A 973 58.80 -9.30 -9.25
CA SER A 973 59.92 -9.77 -10.09
C SER A 973 60.95 -10.60 -9.31
N SER A 974 61.13 -10.32 -8.01
CA SER A 974 62.19 -10.95 -7.19
C SER A 974 61.73 -12.12 -6.32
N TYR A 975 60.45 -12.20 -5.95
CA TYR A 975 59.96 -13.17 -4.96
C TYR A 975 58.65 -13.86 -5.35
N ALA A 976 57.63 -13.09 -5.77
CA ALA A 976 56.28 -13.61 -5.91
C ALA A 976 56.02 -14.36 -7.23
N ASN A 977 56.74 -14.01 -8.31
CA ASN A 977 56.55 -14.54 -9.68
C ASN A 977 55.07 -14.60 -10.13
N ALA A 978 54.26 -13.64 -9.65
CA ALA A 978 52.82 -13.58 -9.79
C ALA A 978 52.42 -12.19 -10.33
N PRO A 979 51.86 -12.09 -11.55
CA PRO A 979 51.55 -10.80 -12.16
C PRO A 979 50.48 -10.04 -11.36
N LEU A 980 50.36 -8.74 -11.61
CA LEU A 980 49.36 -7.92 -10.95
C LEU A 980 47.94 -8.36 -11.37
N GLY A 981 47.10 -8.75 -10.41
CA GLY A 981 45.71 -9.14 -10.63
C GLY A 981 44.71 -8.04 -10.34
N GLY A 982 45.05 -7.09 -9.48
CA GLY A 982 44.17 -5.97 -9.22
C GLY A 982 44.63 -4.95 -8.19
N VAL A 983 43.81 -3.92 -8.04
CA VAL A 983 44.02 -2.79 -7.12
C VAL A 983 42.75 -2.58 -6.33
N ILE A 984 42.85 -2.55 -5.00
CA ILE A 984 41.73 -2.40 -4.07
C ILE A 984 41.95 -1.12 -3.26
N CYS A 985 41.15 -0.11 -3.56
CA CYS A 985 41.24 1.21 -2.94
C CYS A 985 40.39 1.27 -1.66
N CYS A 986 40.95 0.80 -0.53
CA CYS A 986 40.28 0.75 0.76
C CYS A 986 40.68 1.88 1.73
N ALA A 987 41.74 2.64 1.46
CA ALA A 987 42.17 3.73 2.33
C ALA A 987 41.08 4.81 2.47
N GLY A 988 40.67 5.10 3.69
CA GLY A 988 39.70 6.17 3.93
C GLY A 988 39.58 6.60 5.39
N ILE A 989 39.16 7.84 5.58
CA ILE A 989 38.87 8.48 6.86
C ILE A 989 37.52 9.20 6.82
N GLY A 990 36.91 9.44 7.97
CA GLY A 990 35.70 10.24 8.12
C GLY A 990 35.66 10.89 9.51
N TYR A 991 35.14 12.11 9.58
CA TYR A 991 34.94 12.84 10.83
C TYR A 991 33.49 13.30 10.96
N GLY A 992 32.94 13.17 12.15
CA GLY A 992 31.61 13.68 12.49
C GLY A 992 31.67 15.17 12.80
N GLU A 993 31.51 16.04 11.80
CA GLU A 993 31.45 17.49 11.95
C GLU A 993 30.22 18.06 11.24
N ARG A 994 29.39 18.79 11.99
CA ARG A 994 28.20 19.45 11.45
C ARG A 994 28.61 20.78 10.81
N ALA A 995 28.04 21.06 9.63
CA ALA A 995 28.18 22.37 8.99
C ALA A 995 27.53 23.49 9.80
N LEU A 996 26.40 23.19 10.47
CA LEU A 996 25.76 24.11 11.41
C LEU A 996 26.59 24.18 12.71
N PRO A 997 27.10 25.37 13.10
CA PRO A 997 27.91 25.51 14.30
C PRO A 997 27.10 25.21 15.56
N ARG A 998 27.71 24.56 16.55
CA ARG A 998 27.09 24.33 17.86
C ARG A 998 28.03 24.82 18.95
N GLN A 999 27.47 25.44 19.99
CA GLN A 999 28.24 25.88 21.14
C GLN A 999 28.67 24.64 21.93
N ASP A 1000 29.97 24.48 22.13
CA ASP A 1000 30.52 23.40 22.95
C ASP A 1000 30.08 23.64 24.41
N PRO A 1001 29.28 22.74 25.02
CA PRO A 1001 28.78 22.91 26.38
C PRO A 1001 29.88 23.03 27.43
N SER A 1002 31.08 22.52 27.13
CA SER A 1002 32.21 22.46 28.07
C SER A 1002 33.16 23.66 27.98
N SER A 1003 33.25 24.30 26.82
CA SER A 1003 34.18 25.42 26.57
C SER A 1003 33.50 26.75 26.22
N GLY A 1004 32.18 26.73 25.99
CA GLY A 1004 31.40 27.90 25.57
C GLY A 1004 31.71 28.41 24.15
N LYS A 1005 32.68 27.80 23.47
CA LYS A 1005 33.13 28.19 22.12
C LYS A 1005 32.23 27.58 21.06
N VAL A 1006 31.91 28.36 20.04
CA VAL A 1006 31.21 27.89 18.84
C VAL A 1006 32.19 27.06 18.02
N LYS A 1007 31.93 25.75 17.87
CA LYS A 1007 32.74 24.88 17.02
C LYS A 1007 32.11 24.82 15.64
N THR A 1008 32.80 25.38 14.66
CA THR A 1008 32.48 25.26 13.22
C THR A 1008 33.20 24.04 12.63
N MET A 1009 32.66 23.46 11.57
CA MET A 1009 33.36 22.44 10.78
C MET A 1009 34.72 22.98 10.28
N SER A 1010 35.78 22.17 10.38
CA SER A 1010 37.11 22.55 9.90
C SER A 1010 37.22 22.32 8.40
N ILE A 1011 37.63 23.35 7.65
CA ILE A 1011 37.92 23.21 6.23
C ILE A 1011 39.16 22.32 6.01
N GLU A 1012 40.14 22.38 6.92
CA GLU A 1012 41.31 21.52 6.90
C GLU A 1012 40.92 20.04 7.11
N GLY A 1013 39.93 19.78 7.98
CA GLY A 1013 39.33 18.47 8.18
C GLY A 1013 38.62 17.97 6.92
N PHE A 1014 37.86 18.83 6.25
CA PHE A 1014 37.24 18.53 4.96
C PHE A 1014 38.29 18.20 3.90
N ASP A 1015 39.28 19.06 3.71
CA ASP A 1015 40.35 18.90 2.73
C ASP A 1015 41.15 17.62 2.96
N ARG A 1016 41.42 17.28 4.23
CA ARG A 1016 42.11 16.03 4.59
C ARG A 1016 41.30 14.80 4.17
N VAL A 1017 39.98 14.82 4.35
CA VAL A 1017 39.08 13.72 3.91
C VAL A 1017 39.09 13.60 2.39
N ILE A 1018 39.00 14.72 1.66
CA ILE A 1018 39.10 14.72 0.19
C ILE A 1018 40.47 14.22 -0.29
N ALA A 1019 41.56 14.68 0.33
CA ALA A 1019 42.92 14.31 -0.03
C ALA A 1019 43.17 12.79 0.13
N ILE A 1020 42.64 12.17 1.18
CA ILE A 1020 42.81 10.74 1.45
C ILE A 1020 41.82 9.91 0.63
N ASN A 1021 40.52 10.16 0.77
CA ASN A 1021 39.48 9.28 0.22
C ASN A 1021 39.39 9.39 -1.30
N LEU A 1022 39.49 10.61 -1.85
CA LEU A 1022 39.30 10.88 -3.28
C LEU A 1022 40.64 10.96 -4.01
N ARG A 1023 41.48 11.95 -3.68
CA ARG A 1023 42.74 12.19 -4.41
C ARG A 1023 43.66 10.97 -4.31
N GLY A 1024 43.82 10.39 -3.11
CA GLY A 1024 44.64 9.20 -2.91
C GLY A 1024 44.15 7.99 -3.71
N THR A 1025 42.84 7.79 -3.83
CA THR A 1025 42.23 6.74 -4.67
C THR A 1025 42.56 6.95 -6.15
N VAL A 1026 42.33 8.16 -6.67
CA VAL A 1026 42.62 8.51 -8.08
C VAL A 1026 44.11 8.32 -8.39
N ASP A 1027 45.00 8.78 -7.50
CA ASP A 1027 46.44 8.74 -7.74
C ASP A 1027 46.97 7.31 -7.68
N LEU A 1028 46.49 6.48 -6.75
CA LEU A 1028 46.82 5.06 -6.70
C LEU A 1028 46.40 4.33 -7.99
N ILE A 1029 45.16 4.56 -8.45
CA ILE A 1029 44.66 3.97 -9.69
C ILE A 1029 45.55 4.40 -10.86
N ARG A 1030 45.79 5.71 -11.01
CA ARG A 1030 46.61 6.27 -12.10
C ARG A 1030 48.01 5.67 -12.15
N LEU A 1031 48.64 5.45 -10.99
CA LEU A 1031 49.98 4.90 -10.89
C LEU A 1031 50.04 3.38 -11.12
N ALA A 1032 49.05 2.64 -10.66
CA ALA A 1032 49.00 1.18 -10.82
C ALA A 1032 48.50 0.74 -12.21
N LEU A 1033 47.68 1.56 -12.86
CA LEU A 1033 47.00 1.22 -14.13
C LEU A 1033 47.95 0.82 -15.26
N PRO A 1034 49.10 1.50 -15.52
CA PRO A 1034 50.04 1.07 -16.57
C PRO A 1034 50.62 -0.33 -16.32
N HIS A 1035 50.86 -0.68 -15.05
CA HIS A 1035 51.37 -2.00 -14.69
C HIS A 1035 50.31 -3.08 -14.84
N LEU A 1036 49.04 -2.78 -14.49
CA LEU A 1036 47.91 -3.69 -14.70
C LEU A 1036 47.62 -3.90 -16.19
N ALA A 1037 47.71 -2.84 -17.00
CA ALA A 1037 47.53 -2.89 -18.44
C ALA A 1037 48.67 -3.64 -19.17
N ALA A 1038 49.84 -3.77 -18.56
CA ALA A 1038 50.98 -4.50 -19.11
C ALA A 1038 50.91 -6.03 -18.87
N VAL A 1039 49.98 -6.51 -18.04
CA VAL A 1039 49.78 -7.94 -17.79
C VAL A 1039 49.20 -8.61 -19.04
N GLU A 1040 49.62 -9.86 -19.32
CA GLU A 1040 49.04 -10.65 -20.41
C GLU A 1040 47.58 -11.00 -20.06
N GLY A 1041 46.67 -10.78 -21.01
CA GLY A 1041 45.25 -11.10 -20.82
C GLY A 1041 45.01 -12.61 -20.84
N GLU A 1042 44.15 -13.09 -19.95
CA GLU A 1042 43.73 -14.49 -19.88
C GLU A 1042 42.29 -14.67 -20.36
N GLY A 1043 41.91 -15.90 -20.73
CA GLY A 1043 40.54 -16.24 -21.11
C GLY A 1043 40.11 -15.75 -22.50
N GLY A 1044 38.85 -16.03 -22.86
CA GLY A 1044 38.27 -15.67 -24.17
C GLY A 1044 37.95 -14.17 -24.33
N ASP A 1045 37.96 -13.41 -23.23
CA ASP A 1045 37.68 -11.97 -23.15
C ASP A 1045 38.93 -11.11 -22.91
N GLY A 1046 40.10 -11.73 -22.71
CA GLY A 1046 41.38 -11.04 -22.55
C GLY A 1046 41.50 -10.28 -21.22
N GLU A 1047 40.91 -10.81 -20.14
CA GLU A 1047 40.91 -10.19 -18.82
C GLU A 1047 42.34 -10.03 -18.27
N ARG A 1048 42.69 -8.80 -17.90
CA ARG A 1048 43.99 -8.46 -17.30
C ARG A 1048 43.94 -8.26 -15.79
N GLY A 1049 42.79 -7.86 -15.26
CA GLY A 1049 42.59 -7.69 -13.83
C GLY A 1049 41.45 -6.77 -13.45
N VAL A 1050 41.39 -6.42 -12.16
CA VAL A 1050 40.28 -5.67 -11.56
C VAL A 1050 40.76 -4.46 -10.74
N ILE A 1051 40.00 -3.37 -10.80
CA ILE A 1051 40.13 -2.22 -9.90
C ILE A 1051 38.86 -2.14 -9.05
N VAL A 1052 39.01 -2.29 -7.73
CA VAL A 1052 37.92 -2.18 -6.77
C VAL A 1052 38.02 -0.87 -6.03
N VAL A 1053 36.97 -0.07 -6.12
CA VAL A 1053 36.87 1.25 -5.49
C VAL A 1053 35.86 1.19 -4.35
N VAL A 1054 36.29 1.51 -3.13
CA VAL A 1054 35.40 1.47 -1.95
C VAL A 1054 34.76 2.83 -1.69
N SER A 1055 33.49 2.96 -2.06
CA SER A 1055 32.60 4.07 -1.71
C SER A 1055 31.96 3.86 -0.32
N SER A 1056 30.69 4.25 -0.12
CA SER A 1056 29.88 4.03 1.09
C SER A 1056 28.41 4.29 0.77
N VAL A 1057 27.48 3.69 1.51
CA VAL A 1057 26.04 4.07 1.48
C VAL A 1057 25.84 5.57 1.78
N ALA A 1058 26.74 6.18 2.56
CA ALA A 1058 26.73 7.61 2.85
C ALA A 1058 26.90 8.49 1.59
N ALA A 1059 27.38 7.94 0.46
CA ALA A 1059 27.41 8.63 -0.82
C ALA A 1059 26.02 8.86 -1.44
N TYR A 1060 25.03 8.04 -1.07
CA TYR A 1060 23.68 8.03 -1.64
C TYR A 1060 22.63 8.55 -0.67
N GLU A 1061 22.73 8.16 0.60
CA GLU A 1061 21.75 8.50 1.64
C GLU A 1061 22.15 9.74 2.44
N GLY A 1062 23.45 9.97 2.60
CA GLY A 1062 24.00 11.02 3.46
C GLY A 1062 23.77 10.77 4.96
N GLN A 1063 24.61 11.37 5.82
CA GLN A 1063 24.42 11.33 7.27
C GLN A 1063 24.70 12.70 7.91
N VAL A 1064 23.91 13.05 8.93
CA VAL A 1064 24.07 14.32 9.66
C VAL A 1064 25.47 14.40 10.26
N GLY A 1065 26.21 15.44 9.88
CA GLY A 1065 27.58 15.66 10.35
C GLY A 1065 28.65 14.88 9.58
N GLN A 1066 28.35 14.32 8.41
CA GLN A 1066 29.33 13.61 7.56
C GLN A 1066 29.49 14.28 6.19
N LEU A 1067 29.43 15.62 6.15
CA LEU A 1067 29.43 16.38 4.89
C LEU A 1067 30.68 16.06 4.03
N ALA A 1068 31.89 16.15 4.62
CA ALA A 1068 33.14 15.83 3.92
C ALA A 1068 33.23 14.36 3.46
N TYR A 1069 32.78 13.44 4.32
CA TYR A 1069 32.82 12.01 4.04
C TYR A 1069 31.89 11.65 2.89
N SER A 1070 30.63 12.10 2.95
CA SER A 1070 29.61 11.85 1.93
C SER A 1070 30.02 12.45 0.58
N ALA A 1071 30.53 13.69 0.57
CA ALA A 1071 31.07 14.33 -0.63
C ALA A 1071 32.23 13.53 -1.24
N SER A 1072 33.18 13.08 -0.41
CA SER A 1072 34.31 12.27 -0.87
C SER A 1072 33.86 10.92 -1.47
N LYS A 1073 32.89 10.24 -0.84
CA LYS A 1073 32.42 8.92 -1.26
C LYS A 1073 31.53 8.99 -2.49
N GLY A 1074 30.75 10.06 -2.65
CA GLY A 1074 30.03 10.39 -3.88
C GLY A 1074 30.97 10.62 -5.05
N ALA A 1075 32.03 11.42 -4.86
CA ALA A 1075 33.06 11.63 -5.88
C ALA A 1075 33.80 10.35 -6.25
N VAL A 1076 34.13 9.50 -5.25
CA VAL A 1076 34.75 8.19 -5.46
C VAL A 1076 33.84 7.24 -6.25
N SER A 1077 32.53 7.23 -5.97
CA SER A 1077 31.55 6.46 -6.75
C SER A 1077 31.47 6.94 -8.20
N GLY A 1078 31.54 8.26 -8.41
CA GLY A 1078 31.53 8.88 -9.73
C GLY A 1078 32.70 8.47 -10.65
N ILE A 1079 33.81 7.94 -10.11
CA ILE A 1079 34.97 7.49 -10.90
C ILE A 1079 34.72 6.14 -11.60
N VAL A 1080 33.87 5.28 -11.02
CA VAL A 1080 33.73 3.87 -11.41
C VAL A 1080 33.31 3.72 -12.87
N LEU A 1081 32.20 4.37 -13.26
CA LEU A 1081 31.65 4.25 -14.61
C LEU A 1081 32.54 4.85 -15.71
N PRO A 1082 33.09 6.07 -15.59
CA PRO A 1082 33.97 6.61 -16.63
C PRO A 1082 35.24 5.77 -16.78
N LEU A 1083 35.87 5.35 -15.68
CA LEU A 1083 37.07 4.52 -15.75
C LEU A 1083 36.76 3.13 -16.35
N ALA A 1084 35.66 2.48 -15.94
CA ALA A 1084 35.24 1.19 -16.50
C ALA A 1084 35.08 1.25 -18.03
N ARG A 1085 34.51 2.34 -18.54
CA ARG A 1085 34.33 2.55 -19.98
C ARG A 1085 35.65 2.78 -20.70
N GLU A 1086 36.59 3.47 -20.06
CA GLU A 1086 37.91 3.75 -20.58
C GLU A 1086 38.73 2.47 -20.71
N VAL A 1087 38.91 1.72 -19.62
CA VAL A 1087 39.89 0.63 -19.53
C VAL A 1087 39.30 -0.74 -19.88
N GLY A 1088 37.97 -0.91 -19.81
CA GLY A 1088 37.32 -2.20 -20.07
C GLY A 1088 37.52 -2.69 -21.51
N ARG A 1089 37.33 -1.81 -22.51
CA ARG A 1089 37.52 -2.17 -23.92
C ARG A 1089 38.97 -2.05 -24.39
N THR A 1090 39.73 -1.11 -23.84
CA THR A 1090 41.07 -0.78 -24.35
C THR A 1090 42.16 -1.62 -23.69
N ALA A 1091 41.95 -2.07 -22.46
CA ALA A 1091 42.92 -2.80 -21.66
C ALA A 1091 42.38 -4.11 -21.06
N GLY A 1092 41.10 -4.45 -21.21
CA GLY A 1092 40.54 -5.68 -20.62
C GLY A 1092 40.57 -5.67 -19.08
N ILE A 1093 40.46 -4.48 -18.47
CA ILE A 1093 40.47 -4.29 -17.01
C ILE A 1093 39.06 -3.98 -16.53
N ARG A 1094 38.59 -4.67 -15.50
CA ARG A 1094 37.29 -4.41 -14.87
C ARG A 1094 37.41 -3.35 -13.78
N VAL A 1095 36.40 -2.52 -13.63
CA VAL A 1095 36.33 -1.51 -12.56
C VAL A 1095 35.02 -1.66 -11.83
N VAL A 1096 35.09 -1.87 -10.51
CA VAL A 1096 33.94 -2.20 -9.66
C VAL A 1096 33.89 -1.22 -8.48
N GLY A 1097 32.71 -0.66 -8.24
CA GLY A 1097 32.43 0.16 -7.06
C GLY A 1097 31.72 -0.65 -5.99
N VAL A 1098 32.22 -0.64 -4.76
CA VAL A 1098 31.54 -1.24 -3.60
C VAL A 1098 31.10 -0.13 -2.66
N ALA A 1099 29.86 -0.15 -2.18
CA ALA A 1099 29.33 0.84 -1.25
C ALA A 1099 28.88 0.19 0.07
N PRO A 1100 29.80 -0.02 1.02
CA PRO A 1100 29.46 -0.68 2.28
C PRO A 1100 28.55 0.15 3.19
N GLY A 1101 27.71 -0.54 3.97
CA GLY A 1101 26.97 -0.01 5.12
C GLY A 1101 27.85 0.19 6.36
N VAL A 1102 27.23 0.46 7.53
CA VAL A 1102 27.97 0.65 8.79
C VAL A 1102 28.41 -0.70 9.37
N PHE A 1103 29.72 -0.88 9.55
CA PHE A 1103 30.30 -2.02 10.28
C PHE A 1103 31.51 -1.54 11.10
N GLN A 1104 31.90 -2.34 12.10
CA GLN A 1104 32.89 -1.92 13.09
C GLN A 1104 34.29 -1.82 12.47
N THR A 1105 34.82 -0.60 12.39
CA THR A 1105 36.17 -0.29 11.90
C THR A 1105 36.85 0.70 12.84
N GLY A 1106 38.14 0.98 12.63
CA GLY A 1106 38.83 2.05 13.36
C GLY A 1106 38.17 3.44 13.24
N MET A 1107 37.31 3.63 12.24
CA MET A 1107 36.54 4.86 12.00
C MET A 1107 35.28 4.99 12.90
N THR A 1108 34.75 3.87 13.41
CA THR A 1108 33.47 3.84 14.15
C THR A 1108 33.63 3.64 15.67
N VAL A 1109 34.86 3.45 16.16
CA VAL A 1109 35.15 3.27 17.59
C VAL A 1109 35.45 4.63 18.25
N ARG A 1110 34.65 5.04 19.23
CA ARG A 1110 34.94 6.26 20.03
C ARG A 1110 36.14 6.01 20.94
N PRO A 1111 37.10 6.95 21.08
CA PRO A 1111 38.12 6.86 22.12
C PRO A 1111 37.43 6.95 23.50
N ARG A 1112 37.55 5.91 24.34
CA ARG A 1112 37.25 6.06 25.77
C ARG A 1112 38.42 6.78 26.41
N ASN A 1113 38.14 7.85 27.16
CA ASN A 1113 39.11 8.45 28.07
C ASN A 1113 39.54 7.39 29.10
N SER A 1114 40.77 6.89 28.99
CA SER A 1114 41.41 6.08 30.03
C SER A 1114 42.90 6.45 30.07
N PRO A 1115 43.52 6.54 31.26
CA PRO A 1115 44.92 6.93 31.38
C PRO A 1115 45.84 5.87 30.76
N PRO A 1116 47.08 6.22 30.36
CA PRO A 1116 48.00 5.31 29.72
C PRO A 1116 48.59 4.33 30.74
N GLY A 1117 47.99 3.16 30.84
CA GLY A 1117 48.50 2.08 31.65
C GLY A 1117 47.43 1.02 31.87
N GLU A 1118 47.79 -0.21 31.53
CA GLU A 1118 47.09 -1.46 31.87
C GLU A 1118 46.01 -1.99 30.92
N SER A 1119 46.41 -3.12 30.31
CA SER A 1119 45.62 -4.27 29.86
C SER A 1119 45.30 -4.38 28.36
N GLY A 1120 46.30 -4.86 27.61
CA GLY A 1120 46.15 -5.48 26.28
C GLY A 1120 45.40 -6.82 26.27
N ALA A 1121 44.44 -7.02 27.20
CA ALA A 1121 43.69 -8.27 27.35
C ALA A 1121 42.19 -8.13 27.00
N GLU A 1122 41.62 -6.92 26.93
CA GLU A 1122 40.20 -6.74 26.56
C GLU A 1122 39.93 -6.75 25.04
N TRP A 1123 40.94 -6.60 24.19
CA TRP A 1123 40.77 -6.57 22.72
C TRP A 1123 40.38 -7.93 22.10
N LEU A 1124 40.58 -9.04 22.83
CA LEU A 1124 40.36 -10.41 22.33
C LEU A 1124 38.94 -10.95 22.58
N SER A 1125 38.17 -10.38 23.51
CA SER A 1125 36.83 -10.91 23.86
C SER A 1125 35.71 -10.48 22.91
N ILE A 1126 35.90 -9.41 22.14
CA ILE A 1126 34.88 -8.88 21.23
C ILE A 1126 34.89 -9.59 19.86
N LEU A 1127 35.96 -10.33 19.52
CA LEU A 1127 36.01 -11.19 18.33
C LEU A 1127 35.48 -12.62 18.55
N CYS A 1128 35.24 -13.05 19.80
CA CYS A 1128 34.84 -14.44 20.13
C CYS A 1128 33.54 -14.57 20.94
N GLY A 1129 32.81 -13.48 21.20
CA GLY A 1129 31.65 -13.45 22.10
C GLY A 1129 30.28 -13.66 21.45
N TRP A 1130 30.15 -14.38 20.33
CA TRP A 1130 28.86 -14.89 19.83
C TRP A 1130 29.02 -16.38 19.50
N GLY A 1131 28.91 -17.21 20.54
CA GLY A 1131 28.93 -18.66 20.45
C GLY A 1131 27.61 -19.19 19.88
N GLY A 1132 27.64 -19.52 18.59
CA GLY A 1132 26.68 -20.37 17.91
C GLY A 1132 27.22 -20.66 16.52
N GLN A 1133 28.00 -21.75 16.39
CA GLN A 1133 28.78 -22.16 15.21
C GLN A 1133 28.17 -21.70 13.87
N ARG A 1134 28.66 -20.57 13.36
CA ARG A 1134 28.54 -20.16 11.96
C ARG A 1134 29.95 -19.87 11.46
N SER A 1135 30.32 -20.51 10.37
CA SER A 1135 31.60 -20.34 9.68
C SER A 1135 31.80 -18.87 9.27
N LEU A 1136 33.05 -18.41 9.35
CA LEU A 1136 33.58 -17.09 8.97
C LEU A 1136 33.20 -16.55 7.58
N GLN A 1137 32.41 -17.27 6.78
CA GLN A 1137 31.93 -16.85 5.45
C GLN A 1137 30.77 -15.84 5.48
N SER A 1138 30.06 -15.66 6.61
CA SER A 1138 28.83 -14.84 6.66
C SER A 1138 29.03 -13.36 7.00
N LEU A 1139 30.27 -12.86 7.08
CA LEU A 1139 30.58 -11.47 7.49
C LEU A 1139 31.04 -10.56 6.34
N CYS A 1140 31.26 -11.12 5.15
CA CYS A 1140 31.34 -10.37 3.90
C CYS A 1140 30.11 -10.79 3.06
N TRP A 1141 29.61 -9.91 2.20
CA TRP A 1141 28.55 -10.21 1.20
C TRP A 1141 27.10 -10.07 1.66
N GLY A 1142 26.73 -8.86 2.10
CA GLY A 1142 25.37 -8.33 1.99
C GLY A 1142 25.21 -7.48 0.73
N ALA A 1143 25.40 -8.09 -0.45
CA ALA A 1143 25.12 -7.52 -1.78
C ALA A 1143 25.25 -8.62 -2.84
N SER A 1144 24.44 -9.68 -2.76
CA SER A 1144 24.40 -10.73 -3.79
C SER A 1144 23.59 -10.26 -5.00
N GLY A 1145 24.20 -9.36 -5.76
CA GLY A 1145 23.65 -8.79 -6.99
C GLY A 1145 24.73 -8.27 -7.95
N MET A 1146 25.98 -8.73 -7.84
CA MET A 1146 27.02 -8.58 -8.86
C MET A 1146 27.96 -9.78 -8.73
N GLY A 1147 27.91 -10.70 -9.70
CA GLY A 1147 28.88 -11.79 -9.83
C GLY A 1147 30.27 -11.23 -10.16
N TRP A 1148 31.30 -11.89 -9.64
CA TRP A 1148 32.70 -11.65 -9.99
C TRP A 1148 33.08 -12.31 -11.29
#